data_AF-A0A5M6D0S2-F1
#
_entry.id   AF-A0A5M6D0S2-F1
#
_cell.length_a   1.000
_cell.length_b   1.000
_cell.length_c   1.000
_cell.angle_alpha   90.00
_cell.angle_beta   90.00
_cell.angle_gamma   90.00
#
_symmetry.space_group_name_H-M   'P 1'
#
loop_
_entity.id
_entity.type
_entity.pdbx_description
1 polymer ?
#
loop_
_entity_poly.entity_id
_entity_poly.type
_entity_poly.pdbx_seq_one_letter_code
_entity_poly.pdbx_strand_id
1 'polypeptide(L)'
;MPTTVDKIRSALEKRDGIAEEEMRPLAESYRSEVQAVNQRLDDAVMLLRKGLRSEAIQRVEMTPNALDAAADLDFPEWDDWNEILQFMGIPLPPRLNHEYVAQINEAIIESLPLDALLRRHRRLAIAKAPLSARLRTLRQIARVDSSNRVWNEDVESWEKVRLQQIDAELRNALEDEDARRLYDLHRELTGDSWQITPAPRLIEQSAFAAEAHVRQNQEAELGKLAPQLNQAFQNRDETAGRSLRSQWQSIRSKYSVPVPSHLEQSIAPAMSWLEDLDRQSVMESERQMAIQRLETALDENHSILDVKQAFEEASRFTPGVPEDLAQRVHDRTHAPAKHRRRKMQLVAGALGLLAVIGIVSGTMMFLKSSKERDRKDKVAQMQDFVDKQQYDAALSFFASLQSADPELAADSTMVALHATAQKAIEKQDYRLERFEKLMRQASSDDPALIDESLLPQLEELAESDGERARVEDLKRRKEQYLKLESERQTDQMLGKLAELRNTFNQLQSRGGTPANLQALQNLLTSVVRLPNQFPLRGQDAVAKQSVLRDQVSSTLNRLKETGMIAEQRGEAIGALVSARTLDVYADLLRDYSTRSVSRTGFMEFGTVLDEESQWRDVDRTNAWLKELEQRLKSGVSSGEANQLIESAQELKRATEPNPVFRAMPDFTETMKEITGRRQILEDTMARISRHPLAKVVTLAVDDSSSPNGKTAYFLYADDAEANADRFSQSGSLGLEVISDELGGVRNRPFNGPLPKVLTEPMDTIADIVSQKTKQRINFDQYWERTLILLVADVRKRDDVDGLFKEWLIDQLLAAGVQGSEQLKSLIPQTMQILRRRTAARQRWYEPRPFDTSLNDQLDAMLRAEMPIALRRLSEPLSHYQAVASERLEWIGFLAKSASGQIEYHLRGPLPETDGKLYVAAPAESAANTSIVSVGELNQGHIRLSPNPVHQVPGRPIFLFPN
;
A
#
# COMPACT_ATOMS: atom_id res chain seq x y z
N MET A 1 -35.25 -24.84 -9.59
CA MET A 1 -36.71 -24.99 -9.38
C MET A 1 -37.09 -24.01 -8.26
N PRO A 2 -38.33 -23.48 -8.21
CA PRO A 2 -38.71 -22.58 -7.13
C PRO A 2 -38.58 -23.28 -5.77
N THR A 3 -37.93 -22.60 -4.82
CA THR A 3 -37.74 -23.07 -3.45
C THR A 3 -39.09 -23.14 -2.72
N THR A 4 -39.10 -23.70 -1.52
CA THR A 4 -40.29 -23.68 -0.66
C THR A 4 -40.64 -22.26 -0.22
N VAL A 5 -39.62 -21.40 0.01
CA VAL A 5 -39.80 -19.96 0.29
C VAL A 5 -40.38 -19.20 -0.91
N ASP A 6 -39.93 -19.48 -2.14
CA ASP A 6 -40.50 -18.83 -3.35
C ASP A 6 -42.01 -19.11 -3.48
N LYS A 7 -42.44 -20.33 -3.13
CA LYS A 7 -43.85 -20.72 -3.15
C LYS A 7 -44.64 -20.05 -2.01
N ILE A 8 -44.04 -19.89 -0.83
CA ILE A 8 -44.63 -19.15 0.29
C ILE A 8 -44.85 -17.68 -0.10
N ARG A 9 -43.83 -17.00 -0.62
CA ARG A 9 -43.97 -15.61 -1.12
C ARG A 9 -45.03 -15.50 -2.21
N SER A 10 -45.01 -16.40 -3.20
CA SER A 10 -46.01 -16.42 -4.27
C SER A 10 -47.44 -16.68 -3.76
N ALA A 11 -47.62 -17.38 -2.63
CA ALA A 11 -48.92 -17.55 -1.98
C ALA A 11 -49.36 -16.29 -1.19
N LEU A 12 -48.41 -15.61 -0.54
CA LEU A 12 -48.64 -14.35 0.18
C LEU A 12 -49.02 -13.17 -0.74
N GLU A 13 -48.50 -13.14 -1.97
CA GLU A 13 -48.81 -12.09 -2.95
C GLU A 13 -50.22 -12.21 -3.59
N LYS A 14 -50.97 -13.30 -3.35
CA LYS A 14 -52.27 -13.53 -3.98
C LYS A 14 -53.36 -12.60 -3.44
N ARG A 15 -53.92 -11.79 -4.34
CA ARG A 15 -54.92 -10.76 -4.04
C ARG A 15 -56.31 -11.28 -3.66
N ASP A 16 -56.64 -12.52 -4.01
CA ASP A 16 -57.99 -13.09 -3.89
C ASP A 16 -58.22 -13.86 -2.57
N GLY A 17 -57.26 -13.80 -1.64
CA GLY A 17 -57.29 -14.48 -0.35
C GLY A 17 -56.51 -15.80 -0.32
N ILE A 18 -56.05 -16.17 0.87
CA ILE A 18 -55.16 -17.31 1.10
C ILE A 18 -55.99 -18.51 1.56
N ALA A 19 -55.91 -19.64 0.86
CA ALA A 19 -56.65 -20.86 1.17
C ALA A 19 -55.86 -21.80 2.10
N GLU A 20 -56.52 -22.40 3.09
CA GLU A 20 -55.90 -23.30 4.07
C GLU A 20 -55.29 -24.55 3.41
N GLU A 21 -55.96 -25.06 2.38
CA GLU A 21 -55.50 -26.20 1.57
C GLU A 21 -54.18 -25.93 0.83
N GLU A 22 -53.84 -24.66 0.56
CA GLU A 22 -52.58 -24.27 -0.08
C GLU A 22 -51.47 -23.96 0.94
N MET A 23 -51.78 -23.31 2.07
CA MET A 23 -50.78 -22.98 3.09
C MET A 23 -50.31 -24.18 3.93
N ARG A 24 -51.22 -25.12 4.24
CA ARG A 24 -50.92 -26.30 5.06
C ARG A 24 -49.77 -27.17 4.50
N PRO A 25 -49.70 -27.53 3.20
CA PRO A 25 -48.57 -28.27 2.64
C PRO A 25 -47.27 -27.46 2.58
N LEU A 26 -47.34 -26.14 2.38
CA LEU A 26 -46.14 -25.27 2.37
C LEU A 26 -45.51 -25.17 3.77
N ALA A 27 -46.33 -25.01 4.81
CA ALA A 27 -45.88 -24.99 6.20
C ALA A 27 -45.20 -26.30 6.63
N GLU A 28 -45.69 -27.45 6.15
CA GLU A 28 -45.10 -28.75 6.44
C GLU A 28 -43.78 -28.99 5.68
N SER A 29 -43.68 -28.59 4.40
CA SER A 29 -42.43 -28.65 3.64
C SER A 29 -41.34 -27.80 4.31
N TYR A 30 -41.68 -26.55 4.65
CA TYR A 30 -40.76 -25.63 5.32
C TYR A 30 -40.35 -26.14 6.71
N ARG A 31 -41.27 -26.71 7.49
CA ARG A 31 -40.97 -27.38 8.77
C ARG A 31 -39.91 -28.47 8.57
N SER A 32 -40.09 -29.36 7.60
CA SER A 32 -39.17 -30.45 7.34
C SER A 32 -37.78 -29.96 6.90
N GLU A 33 -37.73 -28.93 6.06
CA GLU A 33 -36.49 -28.34 5.57
C GLU A 33 -35.72 -27.63 6.69
N VAL A 34 -36.39 -26.78 7.49
CA VAL A 34 -35.77 -26.10 8.64
C VAL A 34 -35.30 -27.07 9.73
N GLN A 35 -36.06 -28.15 10.02
CA GLN A 35 -35.60 -29.18 10.97
C GLN A 35 -34.33 -29.88 10.49
N ALA A 36 -34.26 -30.22 9.20
CA ALA A 36 -33.08 -30.88 8.62
C ALA A 36 -31.84 -29.97 8.62
N VAL A 37 -32.01 -28.66 8.39
CA VAL A 37 -30.93 -27.66 8.47
C VAL A 37 -30.50 -27.44 9.93
N ASN A 38 -31.44 -27.15 10.84
CA ASN A 38 -31.15 -26.92 12.25
C ASN A 38 -30.41 -28.11 12.91
N GLN A 39 -30.76 -29.35 12.58
CA GLN A 39 -30.05 -30.53 13.13
C GLN A 39 -28.58 -30.58 12.68
N ARG A 40 -28.26 -30.20 11.43
CA ARG A 40 -26.86 -30.16 10.96
C ARG A 40 -26.08 -29.01 11.57
N LEU A 41 -26.73 -27.86 11.76
CA LEU A 41 -26.14 -26.71 12.45
C LEU A 41 -25.83 -27.06 13.92
N ASP A 42 -26.73 -27.78 14.60
CA ASP A 42 -26.50 -28.27 15.98
C ASP A 42 -25.36 -29.30 16.05
N ASP A 43 -25.33 -30.29 15.15
CA ASP A 43 -24.23 -31.26 15.04
C ASP A 43 -22.87 -30.55 14.87
N ALA A 44 -22.82 -29.52 14.02
CA ALA A 44 -21.61 -28.75 13.75
C ALA A 44 -21.20 -27.88 14.96
N VAL A 45 -22.15 -27.18 15.61
CA VAL A 45 -21.88 -26.42 16.84
C VAL A 45 -21.43 -27.34 17.99
N MET A 46 -21.95 -28.57 18.09
CA MET A 46 -21.45 -29.58 19.02
C MET A 46 -20.00 -30.00 18.73
N LEU A 47 -19.58 -30.03 17.46
CA LEU A 47 -18.19 -30.31 17.07
C LEU A 47 -17.28 -29.11 17.39
N LEU A 48 -17.72 -27.88 17.12
CA LEU A 48 -17.02 -26.65 17.52
C LEU A 48 -16.78 -26.59 19.04
N ARG A 49 -17.81 -26.90 19.84
CA ARG A 49 -17.70 -26.96 21.32
C ARG A 49 -16.74 -28.05 21.83
N LYS A 50 -16.43 -29.06 21.01
CA LYS A 50 -15.42 -30.10 21.31
C LYS A 50 -14.02 -29.74 20.79
N GLY A 51 -13.83 -28.57 20.18
CA GLY A 51 -12.58 -28.14 19.55
C GLY A 51 -12.33 -28.76 18.16
N LEU A 52 -13.27 -29.55 17.64
CA LEU A 52 -13.17 -30.26 16.36
C LEU A 52 -13.64 -29.36 15.20
N ARG A 53 -12.88 -28.30 14.93
CA ARG A 53 -13.26 -27.25 13.97
C ARG A 53 -13.36 -27.76 12.54
N SER A 54 -12.39 -28.56 12.07
CA SER A 54 -12.39 -29.06 10.69
C SER A 54 -13.56 -30.01 10.42
N GLU A 55 -13.89 -30.87 11.39
CA GLU A 55 -15.03 -31.78 11.35
C GLU A 55 -16.36 -31.02 11.38
N ALA A 56 -16.45 -29.93 12.14
CA ALA A 56 -17.63 -29.05 12.15
C ALA A 56 -17.88 -28.40 10.79
N ILE A 57 -16.84 -27.86 10.15
CA ILE A 57 -16.93 -27.25 8.82
C ILE A 57 -17.32 -28.32 7.79
N GLN A 58 -16.65 -29.48 7.80
CA GLN A 58 -16.98 -30.57 6.89
C GLN A 58 -18.43 -31.05 7.06
N ARG A 59 -18.97 -31.08 8.29
CA ARG A 59 -20.38 -31.46 8.58
C ARG A 59 -21.39 -30.51 7.91
N VAL A 60 -21.02 -29.24 7.76
CA VAL A 60 -21.82 -28.17 7.15
C VAL A 60 -21.73 -28.21 5.63
N GLU A 61 -20.53 -28.44 5.08
CA GLU A 61 -20.28 -28.53 3.63
C GLU A 61 -20.88 -29.79 2.97
N MET A 62 -21.31 -30.79 3.75
CA MET A 62 -22.01 -31.99 3.23
C MET A 62 -23.25 -31.59 2.41
N THR A 63 -23.30 -32.02 1.15
CA THR A 63 -24.36 -31.63 0.22
C THR A 63 -25.76 -32.14 0.61
N PRO A 64 -26.81 -31.31 0.50
CA PRO A 64 -26.79 -29.87 0.22
C PRO A 64 -26.21 -29.09 1.42
N ASN A 65 -25.31 -28.12 1.15
CA ASN A 65 -24.63 -27.32 2.17
C ASN A 65 -25.63 -26.69 3.14
N ALA A 66 -25.39 -26.85 4.45
CA ALA A 66 -26.31 -26.41 5.48
C ALA A 66 -26.39 -24.88 5.63
N LEU A 67 -25.35 -24.13 5.24
CA LEU A 67 -25.38 -22.66 5.24
C LEU A 67 -26.12 -22.11 4.01
N ASP A 68 -25.90 -22.70 2.84
CA ASP A 68 -26.63 -22.32 1.61
C ASP A 68 -28.12 -22.61 1.78
N ALA A 69 -28.47 -23.80 2.30
CA ALA A 69 -29.84 -24.18 2.62
C ALA A 69 -30.44 -23.33 3.76
N ALA A 70 -29.64 -22.82 4.70
CA ALA A 70 -30.10 -21.87 5.70
C ALA A 70 -30.44 -20.51 5.07
N ALA A 71 -29.64 -20.02 4.11
CA ALA A 71 -29.90 -18.79 3.39
C ALA A 71 -31.14 -18.90 2.47
N ASP A 72 -31.34 -20.03 1.80
CA ASP A 72 -32.53 -20.30 0.97
C ASP A 72 -33.84 -20.37 1.79
N LEU A 73 -33.75 -20.67 3.10
CA LEU A 73 -34.88 -20.73 4.03
C LEU A 73 -35.12 -19.42 4.79
N ASP A 74 -34.25 -18.41 4.65
CA ASP A 74 -34.37 -17.13 5.34
C ASP A 74 -35.14 -16.10 4.50
N PHE A 75 -36.18 -15.49 5.06
CA PHE A 75 -37.00 -14.50 4.37
C PHE A 75 -37.64 -13.48 5.32
N PRO A 76 -37.73 -12.19 4.91
CA PRO A 76 -38.24 -11.13 5.78
C PRO A 76 -39.74 -11.23 6.06
N GLU A 77 -40.52 -11.89 5.20
CA GLU A 77 -41.96 -12.08 5.37
C GLU A 77 -42.33 -13.19 6.40
N TRP A 78 -41.36 -13.69 7.18
CA TRP A 78 -41.54 -14.80 8.14
C TRP A 78 -42.53 -14.47 9.28
N ASP A 79 -42.49 -13.24 9.82
CA ASP A 79 -43.40 -12.81 10.88
C ASP A 79 -44.85 -12.74 10.34
N ASP A 80 -45.06 -12.03 9.22
CA ASP A 80 -46.35 -11.92 8.53
C ASP A 80 -46.95 -13.30 8.17
N TRP A 81 -46.10 -14.22 7.68
CA TRP A 81 -46.53 -15.57 7.35
C TRP A 81 -46.99 -16.37 8.59
N ASN A 82 -46.31 -16.22 9.73
CA ASN A 82 -46.72 -16.89 10.96
C ASN A 82 -48.02 -16.33 11.53
N GLU A 83 -48.27 -15.01 11.44
CA GLU A 83 -49.56 -14.43 11.81
C GLU A 83 -50.70 -15.04 10.98
N ILE A 84 -50.48 -15.23 9.68
CA ILE A 84 -51.41 -15.90 8.75
C ILE A 84 -51.60 -17.37 9.13
N LEU A 85 -50.53 -18.15 9.34
CA LEU A 85 -50.64 -19.56 9.75
C LEU A 85 -51.38 -19.71 11.10
N GLN A 86 -51.11 -18.82 12.06
CA GLN A 86 -51.78 -18.81 13.36
C GLN A 86 -53.27 -18.47 13.23
N PHE A 87 -53.62 -17.47 12.42
CA PHE A 87 -55.01 -17.12 12.11
C PHE A 87 -55.78 -18.27 11.45
N MET A 88 -55.10 -19.06 10.60
CA MET A 88 -55.66 -20.23 9.91
C MET A 88 -55.63 -21.52 10.75
N GLY A 89 -55.13 -21.48 12.00
CA GLY A 89 -55.03 -22.67 12.86
C GLY A 89 -54.05 -23.73 12.37
N ILE A 90 -53.13 -23.37 11.46
CA ILE A 90 -52.07 -24.27 10.97
C ILE A 90 -50.93 -24.27 12.00
N PRO A 91 -50.43 -25.44 12.45
CA PRO A 91 -49.33 -25.49 13.41
C PRO A 91 -48.08 -24.79 12.87
N LEU A 92 -47.53 -23.84 13.63
CA LEU A 92 -46.37 -23.03 13.24
C LEU A 92 -45.10 -23.89 13.01
N PRO A 93 -44.31 -23.62 11.95
CA PRO A 93 -43.02 -24.26 11.76
C PRO A 93 -41.97 -23.76 12.76
N PRO A 94 -40.92 -24.55 13.06
CA PRO A 94 -39.79 -24.07 13.86
C PRO A 94 -39.02 -22.96 13.14
N ARG A 95 -38.35 -22.10 13.90
CA ARG A 95 -37.48 -21.04 13.37
C ARG A 95 -36.09 -21.58 13.04
N LEU A 96 -35.46 -21.03 12.01
CA LEU A 96 -34.05 -21.26 11.67
C LEU A 96 -33.14 -20.73 12.79
N ASN A 97 -32.10 -21.48 13.15
CA ASN A 97 -31.19 -21.09 14.23
C ASN A 97 -30.03 -20.21 13.73
N HIS A 98 -30.31 -18.92 13.54
CA HIS A 98 -29.32 -17.95 13.07
C HIS A 98 -28.09 -17.80 14.00
N GLU A 99 -28.21 -18.09 15.30
CA GLU A 99 -27.06 -18.07 16.22
C GLU A 99 -26.03 -19.16 15.88
N TYR A 100 -26.49 -20.31 15.38
CA TYR A 100 -25.60 -21.42 15.01
C TYR A 100 -24.96 -21.16 13.64
N VAL A 101 -25.71 -20.55 12.71
CA VAL A 101 -25.17 -20.02 11.44
C VAL A 101 -24.04 -19.02 11.72
N ALA A 102 -24.22 -18.10 12.67
CA ALA A 102 -23.20 -17.12 13.04
C ALA A 102 -21.93 -17.78 13.64
N GLN A 103 -22.08 -18.68 14.62
CA GLN A 103 -20.95 -19.40 15.25
C GLN A 103 -20.15 -20.23 14.23
N ILE A 104 -20.82 -20.84 13.25
CA ILE A 104 -20.16 -21.62 12.19
C ILE A 104 -19.41 -20.69 11.22
N ASN A 105 -20.01 -19.58 10.79
CA ASN A 105 -19.34 -18.61 9.93
C ASN A 105 -18.10 -18.00 10.59
N GLU A 106 -18.17 -17.67 11.88
CA GLU A 106 -17.02 -17.20 12.67
C GLU A 106 -15.90 -18.25 12.70
N ALA A 107 -16.22 -19.52 12.99
CA ALA A 107 -15.25 -20.61 12.99
C ALA A 107 -14.63 -20.89 11.59
N ILE A 108 -15.40 -20.72 10.51
CA ILE A 108 -14.88 -20.78 9.13
C ILE A 108 -13.86 -19.66 8.92
N ILE A 109 -14.21 -18.42 9.25
CA ILE A 109 -13.33 -17.24 9.09
C ILE A 109 -12.01 -17.42 9.88
N GLU A 110 -12.09 -17.89 11.13
CA GLU A 110 -10.89 -18.19 11.95
C GLU A 110 -9.97 -19.26 11.34
N SER A 111 -10.51 -20.20 10.56
CA SER A 111 -9.76 -21.35 10.02
C SER A 111 -9.01 -21.05 8.71
N LEU A 112 -9.42 -20.03 7.95
CA LEU A 112 -8.87 -19.70 6.63
C LEU A 112 -7.33 -19.54 6.59
N PRO A 113 -6.66 -18.90 7.57
CA PRO A 113 -5.20 -18.74 7.53
C PRO A 113 -4.44 -20.07 7.65
N LEU A 114 -4.96 -21.00 8.46
CA LEU A 114 -4.34 -22.32 8.66
C LEU A 114 -4.47 -23.18 7.41
N ASP A 115 -5.64 -23.14 6.76
CA ASP A 115 -5.94 -23.96 5.59
C ASP A 115 -5.08 -23.57 4.37
N ALA A 116 -4.81 -22.28 4.19
CA ALA A 116 -3.86 -21.78 3.20
C ALA A 116 -2.43 -22.29 3.45
N LEU A 117 -1.96 -22.26 4.70
CA LEU A 117 -0.64 -22.78 5.08
C LEU A 117 -0.53 -24.30 4.90
N LEU A 118 -1.57 -25.07 5.24
CA LEU A 118 -1.63 -26.51 5.03
C LEU A 118 -1.60 -26.87 3.53
N ARG A 119 -2.32 -26.13 2.68
CA ARG A 119 -2.26 -26.28 1.21
C ARG A 119 -0.86 -25.95 0.67
N ARG A 120 -0.22 -24.88 1.15
CA ARG A 120 1.18 -24.51 0.80
C ARG A 120 2.15 -25.62 1.21
N HIS A 121 2.02 -26.16 2.42
CA HIS A 121 2.85 -27.25 2.93
C HIS A 121 2.71 -28.53 2.10
N ARG A 122 1.47 -28.95 1.77
CA ARG A 122 1.19 -30.08 0.87
C ARG A 122 1.82 -29.86 -0.51
N ARG A 123 1.68 -28.66 -1.10
CA ARG A 123 2.27 -28.31 -2.41
C ARG A 123 3.80 -28.42 -2.39
N LEU A 124 4.46 -27.87 -1.37
CA LEU A 124 5.92 -27.95 -1.20
C LEU A 124 6.41 -29.39 -0.98
N ALA A 125 5.63 -30.23 -0.30
CA ALA A 125 5.94 -31.65 -0.14
C ALA A 125 5.84 -32.42 -1.47
N ILE A 126 4.77 -32.20 -2.24
CA ILE A 126 4.55 -32.82 -3.57
C ILE A 126 5.64 -32.38 -4.56
N ALA A 127 5.97 -31.09 -4.59
CA ALA A 127 7.03 -30.53 -5.43
C ALA A 127 8.46 -30.93 -4.99
N LYS A 128 8.61 -31.72 -3.91
CA LYS A 128 9.90 -32.09 -3.30
C LYS A 128 10.80 -30.88 -3.03
N ALA A 129 10.21 -29.76 -2.62
CA ALA A 129 10.93 -28.52 -2.35
C ALA A 129 11.99 -28.70 -1.25
N PRO A 130 13.08 -27.89 -1.25
CA PRO A 130 14.14 -27.97 -0.24
C PRO A 130 13.61 -27.94 1.20
N LEU A 131 14.30 -28.64 2.10
CA LEU A 131 13.86 -28.79 3.49
C LEU A 131 13.71 -27.45 4.20
N SER A 132 14.59 -26.48 3.95
CA SER A 132 14.51 -25.12 4.51
C SER A 132 13.22 -24.38 4.11
N ALA A 133 12.75 -24.55 2.87
CA ALA A 133 11.51 -23.95 2.39
C ALA A 133 10.28 -24.62 3.05
N ARG A 134 10.28 -25.95 3.14
CA ARG A 134 9.22 -26.71 3.81
C ARG A 134 9.15 -26.42 5.31
N LEU A 135 10.30 -26.39 5.98
CA LEU A 135 10.43 -26.09 7.42
C LEU A 135 9.95 -24.67 7.74
N ARG A 136 10.16 -23.69 6.86
CA ARG A 136 9.63 -22.33 7.03
C ARG A 136 8.09 -22.33 7.10
N THR A 137 7.42 -23.03 6.18
CA THR A 137 5.95 -23.15 6.21
C THR A 137 5.46 -23.98 7.40
N LEU A 138 6.19 -25.04 7.79
CA LEU A 138 5.86 -25.82 8.99
C LEU A 138 5.96 -24.99 10.27
N ARG A 139 7.00 -24.15 10.43
CA ARG A 139 7.12 -23.19 11.54
C ARG A 139 6.00 -22.14 11.54
N GLN A 140 5.45 -21.77 10.37
CA GLN A 140 4.26 -20.91 10.30
C GLN A 140 3.00 -21.65 10.77
N ILE A 141 2.80 -22.90 10.35
CA ILE A 141 1.70 -23.77 10.83
C ILE A 141 1.75 -23.92 12.35
N ALA A 142 2.91 -24.25 12.92
CA ALA A 142 3.11 -24.41 14.36
C ALA A 142 2.85 -23.12 15.19
N ARG A 143 2.95 -21.94 14.57
CA ARG A 143 2.61 -20.65 15.21
C ARG A 143 1.11 -20.36 15.17
N VAL A 144 0.45 -20.66 14.05
CA VAL A 144 -1.00 -20.44 13.88
C VAL A 144 -1.81 -21.48 14.67
N ASP A 145 -1.42 -22.75 14.61
CA ASP A 145 -1.97 -23.84 15.41
C ASP A 145 -0.99 -24.24 16.53
N SER A 146 -0.74 -23.29 17.43
CA SER A 146 0.11 -23.52 18.62
C SER A 146 -0.53 -24.48 19.64
N SER A 147 -1.82 -24.80 19.48
CA SER A 147 -2.54 -25.76 20.33
C SER A 147 -2.13 -27.22 20.07
N ASN A 148 -1.71 -27.51 18.84
CA ASN A 148 -1.37 -28.85 18.39
C ASN A 148 0.13 -29.12 18.56
N ARG A 149 0.46 -30.01 19.50
CA ARG A 149 1.84 -30.38 19.85
C ARG A 149 2.60 -31.05 18.70
N VAL A 150 1.90 -31.76 17.82
CA VAL A 150 2.52 -32.52 16.71
C VAL A 150 3.33 -31.61 15.80
N TRP A 151 2.87 -30.38 15.54
CA TRP A 151 3.61 -29.44 14.69
C TRP A 151 4.96 -29.03 15.27
N ASN A 152 5.07 -28.91 16.59
CA ASN A 152 6.35 -28.59 17.24
C ASN A 152 7.29 -29.79 17.26
N GLU A 153 6.76 -31.00 17.46
CA GLU A 153 7.53 -32.25 17.38
C GLU A 153 8.07 -32.48 15.94
N ASP A 154 7.28 -32.20 14.91
CA ASP A 154 7.71 -32.23 13.50
C ASP A 154 8.75 -31.13 13.19
N VAL A 155 8.59 -29.90 13.71
CA VAL A 155 9.59 -28.83 13.57
C VAL A 155 10.91 -29.26 14.18
N GLU A 156 10.92 -29.76 15.42
CA GLU A 156 12.13 -30.25 16.08
C GLU A 156 12.80 -31.37 15.27
N SER A 157 12.03 -32.35 14.79
CA SER A 157 12.53 -33.44 13.96
C SER A 157 13.19 -32.95 12.66
N TRP A 158 12.58 -31.97 11.98
CA TRP A 158 13.08 -31.44 10.71
C TRP A 158 14.26 -30.48 10.92
N GLU A 159 14.33 -29.78 12.05
CA GLU A 159 15.47 -28.94 12.41
C GLU A 159 16.75 -29.77 12.59
N LYS A 160 16.66 -30.96 13.23
CA LYS A 160 17.80 -31.90 13.34
C LYS A 160 18.36 -32.29 11.96
N VAL A 161 17.47 -32.60 11.02
CA VAL A 161 17.86 -32.96 9.64
C VAL A 161 18.40 -31.74 8.89
N ARG A 162 17.82 -30.55 9.08
CA ARG A 162 18.32 -29.33 8.41
C ARG A 162 19.70 -28.92 8.92
N LEU A 163 20.00 -29.05 10.22
CA LEU A 163 21.33 -28.80 10.76
C LEU A 163 22.40 -29.75 10.20
N GLN A 164 22.05 -31.03 9.97
CA GLN A 164 22.93 -31.99 9.28
C GLN A 164 23.16 -31.62 7.81
N GLN A 165 22.13 -31.12 7.11
CA GLN A 165 22.30 -30.59 5.75
C GLN A 165 23.17 -29.34 5.72
N ILE A 166 23.00 -28.42 6.68
CA ILE A 166 23.81 -27.20 6.78
C ILE A 166 25.29 -27.55 7.01
N ASP A 167 25.64 -28.52 7.86
CA ASP A 167 27.04 -28.96 8.01
C ASP A 167 27.66 -29.45 6.69
N ALA A 168 26.92 -30.23 5.90
CA ALA A 168 27.38 -30.70 4.60
C ALA A 168 27.47 -29.57 3.56
N GLU A 169 26.45 -28.71 3.48
CA GLU A 169 26.44 -27.53 2.61
C GLU A 169 27.55 -26.53 2.96
N LEU A 170 27.86 -26.39 4.25
CA LEU A 170 28.93 -25.52 4.75
C LEU A 170 30.32 -26.04 4.37
N ARG A 171 30.54 -27.36 4.46
CA ARG A 171 31.79 -27.98 4.02
C ARG A 171 32.01 -27.81 2.53
N ASN A 172 31.02 -28.12 1.70
CA ASN A 172 31.11 -27.94 0.25
C ASN A 172 31.37 -26.46 -0.11
N ALA A 173 30.61 -25.52 0.47
CA ALA A 173 30.78 -24.10 0.18
C ALA A 173 32.12 -23.52 0.68
N LEU A 174 32.76 -24.12 1.69
CA LEU A 174 34.13 -23.79 2.11
C LEU A 174 35.17 -24.36 1.13
N GLU A 175 34.94 -25.55 0.56
CA GLU A 175 35.80 -26.16 -0.47
C GLU A 175 35.72 -25.42 -1.82
N ASP A 176 34.51 -24.96 -2.19
CA ASP A 176 34.23 -24.21 -3.43
C ASP A 176 34.51 -22.68 -3.32
N GLU A 177 34.96 -22.19 -2.15
CA GLU A 177 35.13 -20.77 -1.81
C GLU A 177 33.87 -19.89 -2.05
N ASP A 178 32.66 -20.47 -2.01
CA ASP A 178 31.39 -19.75 -2.27
C ASP A 178 30.97 -18.88 -1.07
N ALA A 179 31.59 -17.70 -0.99
CA ALA A 179 31.33 -16.69 0.02
C ALA A 179 29.84 -16.28 0.12
N ARG A 180 29.08 -16.36 -0.98
CA ARG A 180 27.65 -16.05 -0.99
C ARG A 180 26.85 -17.17 -0.32
N ARG A 181 27.14 -18.43 -0.64
CA ARG A 181 26.48 -19.58 0.01
C ARG A 181 26.80 -19.62 1.50
N LEU A 182 28.05 -19.34 1.87
CA LEU A 182 28.49 -19.27 3.26
C LEU A 182 27.75 -18.17 4.04
N TYR A 183 27.53 -17.00 3.44
CA TYR A 183 26.69 -15.93 4.01
C TYR A 183 25.22 -16.35 4.20
N ASP A 184 24.61 -16.99 3.20
CA ASP A 184 23.22 -17.47 3.31
C ASP A 184 23.06 -18.53 4.42
N LEU A 185 24.03 -19.43 4.58
CA LEU A 185 24.06 -20.43 5.66
C LEU A 185 24.29 -19.78 7.04
N HIS A 186 25.19 -18.80 7.14
CA HIS A 186 25.41 -18.05 8.38
C HIS A 186 24.13 -17.35 8.85
N ARG A 187 23.41 -16.70 7.93
CA ARG A 187 22.11 -16.06 8.22
C ARG A 187 21.01 -17.08 8.57
N GLU A 188 21.03 -18.27 7.98
CA GLU A 188 20.10 -19.34 8.36
C GLU A 188 20.38 -19.82 9.80
N LEU A 189 21.66 -20.00 10.18
CA LEU A 189 22.08 -20.44 11.51
C LEU A 189 21.89 -19.40 12.62
N THR A 190 21.97 -18.10 12.31
CA THR A 190 21.90 -17.01 13.31
C THR A 190 20.50 -16.42 13.51
N GLY A 191 19.50 -16.83 12.74
CA GLY A 191 18.13 -16.30 12.89
C GLY A 191 17.33 -16.90 14.05
N ASP A 192 16.51 -16.09 14.73
CA ASP A 192 15.68 -16.41 15.91
C ASP A 192 14.52 -17.41 15.68
N SER A 193 14.65 -18.29 14.69
CA SER A 193 13.58 -19.20 14.24
C SER A 193 13.79 -20.67 14.62
N TRP A 194 14.93 -21.01 15.23
CA TRP A 194 15.27 -22.36 15.67
C TRP A 194 14.69 -22.68 17.06
N GLN A 195 14.07 -23.84 17.19
CA GLN A 195 13.76 -24.45 18.50
C GLN A 195 14.99 -25.18 19.04
N ILE A 196 15.77 -25.80 18.15
CA ILE A 196 17.05 -26.43 18.47
C ILE A 196 18.19 -25.44 18.24
N THR A 197 18.84 -25.00 19.32
CA THR A 197 20.02 -24.14 19.23
C THR A 197 21.09 -24.74 18.30
N PRO A 198 21.46 -24.07 17.20
CA PRO A 198 22.49 -24.57 16.31
C PRO A 198 23.85 -24.66 17.01
N ALA A 199 24.67 -25.63 16.60
CA ALA A 199 25.99 -25.84 17.20
C ALA A 199 26.90 -24.60 16.99
N PRO A 200 27.53 -24.02 18.04
CA PRO A 200 28.36 -22.81 17.91
C PRO A 200 29.43 -22.90 16.83
N ARG A 201 30.04 -24.09 16.67
CA ARG A 201 31.01 -24.40 15.61
C ARG A 201 30.49 -24.07 14.20
N LEU A 202 29.23 -24.38 13.88
CA LEU A 202 28.67 -24.09 12.55
C LEU A 202 28.50 -22.57 12.34
N ILE A 203 28.16 -21.84 13.40
CA ILE A 203 28.05 -20.38 13.39
C ILE A 203 29.44 -19.76 13.18
N GLU A 204 30.46 -20.21 13.93
CA GLU A 204 31.85 -19.75 13.82
C GLU A 204 32.46 -20.05 12.43
N GLN A 205 32.28 -21.29 11.93
CA GLN A 205 32.81 -21.70 10.62
C GLN A 205 32.16 -20.95 9.45
N SER A 206 30.90 -20.53 9.59
CA SER A 206 30.21 -19.72 8.57
C SER A 206 30.49 -18.21 8.71
N ALA A 207 30.79 -17.72 9.92
CA ALA A 207 30.97 -16.29 10.21
C ALA A 207 32.12 -15.65 9.42
N PHE A 208 33.30 -16.27 9.35
CA PHE A 208 34.48 -15.67 8.73
C PHE A 208 34.27 -15.36 7.23
N ALA A 209 33.69 -16.31 6.49
CA ALA A 209 33.40 -16.11 5.07
C ALA A 209 32.16 -15.23 4.84
N ALA A 210 31.17 -15.28 5.74
CA ALA A 210 30.05 -14.34 5.72
C ALA A 210 30.53 -12.90 5.91
N GLU A 211 31.48 -12.65 6.82
CA GLU A 211 32.09 -11.34 7.02
C GLU A 211 32.88 -10.89 5.79
N ALA A 212 33.64 -11.80 5.15
CA ALA A 212 34.34 -11.51 3.90
C ALA A 212 33.37 -11.11 2.77
N HIS A 213 32.24 -11.82 2.61
CA HIS A 213 31.21 -11.48 1.63
C HIS A 213 30.53 -10.12 1.93
N VAL A 214 30.21 -9.87 3.21
CA VAL A 214 29.66 -8.58 3.65
C VAL A 214 30.64 -7.44 3.36
N ARG A 215 31.93 -7.63 3.66
CA ARG A 215 32.99 -6.66 3.39
C ARG A 215 33.14 -6.37 1.90
N GLN A 216 33.12 -7.40 1.05
CA GLN A 216 33.18 -7.26 -0.41
C GLN A 216 31.96 -6.48 -0.96
N ASN A 217 30.76 -6.77 -0.47
CA ASN A 217 29.54 -6.05 -0.89
C ASN A 217 29.55 -4.59 -0.40
N GLN A 218 29.98 -4.34 0.85
CA GLN A 218 30.14 -2.99 1.40
C GLN A 218 31.17 -2.20 0.59
N GLU A 219 32.32 -2.80 0.27
CA GLU A 219 33.37 -2.19 -0.56
C GLU A 219 32.88 -1.89 -1.99
N ALA A 220 32.08 -2.77 -2.59
CA ALA A 220 31.49 -2.56 -3.91
C ALA A 220 30.36 -1.49 -3.94
N GLU A 221 29.58 -1.34 -2.87
CA GLU A 221 28.58 -0.26 -2.73
C GLU A 221 29.27 1.09 -2.45
N LEU A 222 30.15 1.14 -1.45
CA LEU A 222 30.88 2.36 -1.07
C LEU A 222 31.87 2.81 -2.17
N GLY A 223 32.52 1.88 -2.86
CA GLY A 223 33.43 2.16 -3.98
C GLY A 223 32.76 2.82 -5.19
N LYS A 224 31.43 2.70 -5.33
CA LYS A 224 30.64 3.47 -6.33
C LYS A 224 30.32 4.88 -5.85
N LEU A 225 30.15 5.09 -4.55
CA LEU A 225 29.85 6.40 -3.97
C LEU A 225 31.09 7.27 -3.79
N ALA A 226 32.24 6.71 -3.41
CA ALA A 226 33.46 7.49 -3.14
C ALA A 226 33.88 8.41 -4.30
N PRO A 227 33.88 7.98 -5.58
CA PRO A 227 34.16 8.86 -6.72
C PRO A 227 33.11 9.98 -6.87
N GLN A 228 31.83 9.69 -6.64
CA GLN A 228 30.74 10.66 -6.76
C GLN A 228 30.81 11.72 -5.65
N LEU A 229 31.13 11.29 -4.42
CA LEU A 229 31.26 12.17 -3.25
C LEU A 229 32.47 13.11 -3.42
N ASN A 230 33.56 12.60 -3.99
CA ASN A 230 34.71 13.41 -4.39
C ASN A 230 34.42 14.34 -5.59
N GLN A 231 33.60 13.92 -6.56
CA GLN A 231 33.17 14.77 -7.66
C GLN A 231 32.25 15.92 -7.18
N ALA A 232 31.32 15.64 -6.25
CA ALA A 232 30.48 16.65 -5.62
C ALA A 232 31.33 17.69 -4.86
N PHE A 233 32.36 17.24 -4.14
CA PHE A 233 33.34 18.12 -3.49
C PHE A 233 34.14 18.98 -4.49
N GLN A 234 34.65 18.39 -5.57
CA GLN A 234 35.36 19.14 -6.63
C GLN A 234 34.47 20.20 -7.29
N ASN A 235 33.20 19.88 -7.52
CA ASN A 235 32.21 20.79 -8.11
C ASN A 235 31.58 21.76 -7.10
N ARG A 236 31.88 21.61 -5.79
CA ARG A 236 31.22 22.31 -4.67
C ARG A 236 29.69 22.17 -4.64
N ASP A 237 29.16 21.04 -5.11
CA ASP A 237 27.72 20.74 -5.07
C ASP A 237 27.32 20.21 -3.69
N GLU A 238 26.92 21.14 -2.82
CA GLU A 238 26.45 20.84 -1.47
C GLU A 238 25.24 19.89 -1.46
N THR A 239 24.33 20.02 -2.44
CA THR A 239 23.08 19.24 -2.47
C THR A 239 23.35 17.78 -2.80
N ALA A 240 24.18 17.52 -3.81
CA ALA A 240 24.65 16.17 -4.13
C ALA A 240 25.52 15.62 -2.99
N GLY A 241 26.44 16.42 -2.43
CA GLY A 241 27.32 16.01 -1.33
C GLY A 241 26.55 15.55 -0.08
N ARG A 242 25.55 16.33 0.38
CA ARG A 242 24.69 15.97 1.51
C ARG A 242 23.92 14.67 1.26
N SER A 243 23.37 14.49 0.05
CA SER A 243 22.65 13.28 -0.35
C SER A 243 23.56 12.04 -0.37
N LEU A 244 24.73 12.16 -0.99
CA LEU A 244 25.73 11.08 -1.08
C LEU A 244 26.30 10.70 0.30
N ARG A 245 26.50 11.67 1.20
CA ARG A 245 26.89 11.42 2.60
C ARG A 245 25.81 10.65 3.37
N SER A 246 24.53 10.97 3.18
CA SER A 246 23.43 10.22 3.80
C SER A 246 23.38 8.77 3.29
N GLN A 247 23.55 8.56 1.98
CA GLN A 247 23.65 7.22 1.38
C GLN A 247 24.87 6.45 1.92
N TRP A 248 26.02 7.11 2.06
CA TRP A 248 27.24 6.53 2.66
C TRP A 248 27.01 6.08 4.11
N GLN A 249 26.40 6.93 4.94
CA GLN A 249 26.08 6.62 6.33
C GLN A 249 25.06 5.47 6.44
N SER A 250 24.07 5.41 5.55
CA SER A 250 23.10 4.31 5.45
C SER A 250 23.78 2.97 5.11
N ILE A 251 24.73 2.95 4.17
CA ILE A 251 25.48 1.73 3.82
C ILE A 251 26.42 1.32 4.98
N ARG A 252 27.02 2.29 5.68
CA ARG A 252 27.84 2.04 6.88
C ARG A 252 27.02 1.49 8.06
N SER A 253 25.76 1.88 8.23
CA SER A 253 24.89 1.32 9.28
C SER A 253 24.28 -0.03 8.88
N LYS A 254 23.94 -0.22 7.61
CA LYS A 254 23.46 -1.48 7.01
C LYS A 254 24.46 -2.63 7.17
N TYR A 255 25.75 -2.36 7.01
CA TYR A 255 26.81 -3.35 7.13
C TYR A 255 27.65 -3.09 8.38
N SER A 256 27.46 -3.89 9.44
CA SER A 256 28.15 -3.76 10.74
C SER A 256 29.62 -4.21 10.72
N VAL A 257 30.34 -3.95 9.63
CA VAL A 257 31.75 -4.30 9.39
C VAL A 257 32.53 -2.99 9.17
N PRO A 258 33.78 -2.86 9.67
CA PRO A 258 34.60 -1.67 9.45
C PRO A 258 34.83 -1.37 7.96
N VAL A 259 34.67 -0.10 7.58
CA VAL A 259 34.89 0.38 6.21
C VAL A 259 36.36 0.18 5.80
N PRO A 260 36.66 -0.29 4.58
CA PRO A 260 38.03 -0.37 4.08
C PRO A 260 38.75 0.99 4.15
N SER A 261 39.92 1.02 4.80
CA SER A 261 40.60 2.29 5.13
C SER A 261 40.96 3.14 3.92
N HIS A 262 41.18 2.53 2.75
CA HIS A 262 41.45 3.25 1.51
C HIS A 262 40.23 4.07 1.02
N LEU A 263 39.01 3.54 1.20
CA LEU A 263 37.78 4.25 0.88
C LEU A 263 37.55 5.41 1.85
N GLU A 264 37.73 5.18 3.16
CA GLU A 264 37.57 6.21 4.19
C GLU A 264 38.57 7.37 4.01
N GLN A 265 39.83 7.06 3.71
CA GLN A 265 40.84 8.07 3.34
C GLN A 265 40.47 8.82 2.05
N SER A 266 39.90 8.13 1.05
CA SER A 266 39.59 8.76 -0.24
C SER A 266 38.52 9.85 -0.16
N ILE A 267 37.56 9.75 0.78
CA ILE A 267 36.46 10.71 0.93
C ILE A 267 36.65 11.70 2.08
N ALA A 268 37.68 11.52 2.92
CA ALA A 268 37.90 12.36 4.10
C ALA A 268 37.88 13.88 3.82
N PRO A 269 38.45 14.41 2.72
CA PRO A 269 38.35 15.84 2.39
C PRO A 269 36.92 16.29 2.12
N ALA A 270 36.14 15.47 1.40
CA ALA A 270 34.76 15.77 1.05
C ALA A 270 33.82 15.69 2.27
N MET A 271 34.08 14.76 3.18
CA MET A 271 33.36 14.65 4.46
C MET A 271 33.62 15.85 5.37
N SER A 272 34.90 16.24 5.53
CA SER A 272 35.29 17.44 6.30
C SER A 272 34.65 18.71 5.74
N TRP A 273 34.59 18.86 4.42
CA TRP A 273 33.92 19.99 3.78
C TRP A 273 32.42 20.05 4.08
N LEU A 274 31.72 18.90 4.05
CA LEU A 274 30.31 18.84 4.41
C LEU A 274 30.05 19.10 5.90
N GLU A 275 30.97 18.69 6.79
CA GLU A 275 30.91 19.00 8.22
C GLU A 275 31.15 20.50 8.52
N ASP A 276 32.05 21.15 7.76
CA ASP A 276 32.24 22.60 7.87
C ASP A 276 31.04 23.38 7.31
N LEU A 277 30.40 22.91 6.22
CA LEU A 277 29.14 23.47 5.72
C LEU A 277 27.98 23.27 6.70
N ASP A 278 27.88 22.10 7.34
CA ASP A 278 26.91 21.89 8.42
C ASP A 278 27.12 22.91 9.54
N ARG A 279 28.36 23.07 10.01
CA ARG A 279 28.71 24.01 11.08
C ARG A 279 28.34 25.45 10.71
N GLN A 280 28.61 25.87 9.47
CA GLN A 280 28.21 27.17 8.96
C GLN A 280 26.67 27.32 8.90
N SER A 281 25.96 26.31 8.40
CA SER A 281 24.48 26.35 8.31
C SER A 281 23.80 26.41 9.68
N VAL A 282 24.33 25.69 10.68
CA VAL A 282 23.86 25.76 12.07
C VAL A 282 24.10 27.16 12.63
N MET A 283 25.32 27.70 12.51
CA MET A 283 25.64 29.05 13.01
C MET A 283 24.79 30.15 12.36
N GLU A 284 24.50 30.06 11.05
CA GLU A 284 23.61 31.02 10.38
C GLU A 284 22.15 30.85 10.80
N SER A 285 21.68 29.61 11.07
CA SER A 285 20.33 29.38 11.61
C SER A 285 20.17 29.89 13.04
N GLU A 286 21.17 29.70 13.91
CA GLU A 286 21.19 30.23 15.28
C GLU A 286 21.21 31.76 15.27
N ARG A 287 22.00 32.36 14.36
CA ARG A 287 22.02 33.80 14.11
C ARG A 287 20.67 34.34 13.64
N GLN A 288 20.02 33.68 12.68
CA GLN A 288 18.68 34.06 12.21
C GLN A 288 17.63 33.95 13.34
N MET A 289 17.65 32.89 14.14
CA MET A 289 16.76 32.76 15.30
C MET A 289 17.02 33.85 16.35
N ALA A 290 18.28 34.23 16.60
CA ALA A 290 18.61 35.31 17.53
C ALA A 290 18.14 36.68 17.02
N ILE A 291 18.30 36.96 15.72
CA ILE A 291 17.78 38.17 15.07
C ILE A 291 16.24 38.19 15.12
N GLN A 292 15.58 37.08 14.80
CA GLN A 292 14.11 36.98 14.82
C GLN A 292 13.56 37.15 16.25
N ARG A 293 14.20 36.59 17.28
CA ARG A 293 13.85 36.84 18.69
C ARG A 293 13.96 38.33 19.04
N LEU A 294 14.99 39.02 18.54
CA LEU A 294 15.15 40.45 18.74
C LEU A 294 14.03 41.25 18.05
N GLU A 295 13.68 40.90 16.82
CA GLU A 295 12.54 41.50 16.09
C GLU A 295 11.22 41.30 16.85
N THR A 296 10.91 40.07 17.27
CA THR A 296 9.72 39.76 18.08
C THR A 296 9.73 40.49 19.43
N ALA A 297 10.89 40.62 20.08
CA ALA A 297 11.02 41.41 21.32
C ALA A 297 10.76 42.91 21.11
N LEU A 298 11.14 43.46 19.95
CA LEU A 298 10.90 44.84 19.57
C LEU A 298 9.44 45.11 19.20
N ASP A 299 8.80 44.21 18.45
CA ASP A 299 7.46 44.40 17.89
C ASP A 299 6.32 43.98 18.84
N GLU A 300 6.43 42.86 19.57
CA GLU A 300 5.38 42.35 20.49
C GLU A 300 5.33 43.07 21.86
N ASN A 301 6.08 44.16 21.98
CA ASN A 301 6.07 45.05 23.12
C ASN A 301 6.62 44.46 24.44
N HIS A 302 7.53 43.48 24.34
CA HIS A 302 8.24 42.84 25.45
C HIS A 302 9.04 43.82 26.34
N SER A 303 9.45 43.35 27.54
CA SER A 303 10.07 44.23 28.54
C SER A 303 11.46 44.70 28.10
N ILE A 304 11.89 45.85 28.65
CA ILE A 304 13.19 46.45 28.33
C ILE A 304 14.37 45.51 28.68
N LEU A 305 14.18 44.59 29.63
CA LEU A 305 15.20 43.60 30.00
C LEU A 305 15.30 42.48 28.96
N ASP A 306 14.16 41.98 28.49
CA ASP A 306 14.08 40.93 27.46
C ASP A 306 14.65 41.41 26.12
N VAL A 307 14.34 42.66 25.73
CA VAL A 307 14.89 43.31 24.52
C VAL A 307 16.41 43.45 24.59
N LYS A 308 16.96 43.75 25.77
CA LYS A 308 18.42 43.82 25.96
C LYS A 308 19.08 42.45 25.90
N GLN A 309 18.48 41.43 26.51
CA GLN A 309 18.98 40.07 26.45
C GLN A 309 18.98 39.54 25.01
N ALA A 310 17.88 39.72 24.28
CA ALA A 310 17.80 39.33 22.86
C ALA A 310 18.84 40.06 21.99
N PHE A 311 19.12 41.34 22.28
CA PHE A 311 20.16 42.09 21.58
C PHE A 311 21.58 41.58 21.90
N GLU A 312 21.87 41.24 23.16
CA GLU A 312 23.15 40.63 23.56
C GLU A 312 23.33 39.22 22.99
N GLU A 313 22.28 38.43 22.83
CA GLU A 313 22.33 37.12 22.17
C GLU A 313 22.62 37.27 20.66
N ALA A 314 21.90 38.15 19.97
CA ALA A 314 22.10 38.40 18.53
C ALA A 314 23.45 39.08 18.20
N SER A 315 24.03 39.84 19.14
CA SER A 315 25.33 40.53 18.97
C SER A 315 26.55 39.61 19.06
N ARG A 316 26.39 38.31 19.39
CA ARG A 316 27.51 37.36 19.50
C ARG A 316 28.00 36.82 18.16
N PHE A 317 27.19 36.94 17.11
CA PHE A 317 27.50 36.42 15.78
C PHE A 317 28.24 37.45 14.93
N THR A 318 28.98 37.00 13.91
CA THR A 318 29.67 37.88 12.95
C THR A 318 29.24 37.55 11.51
N PRO A 319 28.77 38.53 10.72
CA PRO A 319 28.48 39.91 11.10
C PRO A 319 27.30 40.00 12.09
N GLY A 320 27.34 41.02 12.95
CA GLY A 320 26.41 41.19 14.07
C GLY A 320 25.00 41.64 13.68
N VAL A 321 24.29 42.21 14.64
CA VAL A 321 22.91 42.70 14.47
C VAL A 321 22.84 43.77 13.36
N PRO A 322 21.87 43.69 12.43
CA PRO A 322 21.63 44.74 11.44
C PRO A 322 21.44 46.13 12.07
N GLU A 323 22.00 47.16 11.43
CA GLU A 323 22.06 48.52 12.01
C GLU A 323 20.67 49.10 12.34
N ASP A 324 19.65 48.83 11.51
CA ASP A 324 18.26 49.25 11.74
C ASP A 324 17.68 48.65 13.04
N LEU A 325 17.91 47.36 13.31
CA LEU A 325 17.47 46.72 14.55
C LEU A 325 18.22 47.26 15.77
N ALA A 326 19.52 47.53 15.64
CA ALA A 326 20.30 48.17 16.70
C ALA A 326 19.77 49.59 17.03
N GLN A 327 19.32 50.34 16.00
CA GLN A 327 18.72 51.66 16.17
C GLN A 327 17.33 51.56 16.83
N ARG A 328 16.47 50.60 16.44
CA ARG A 328 15.16 50.35 17.06
C ARG A 328 15.28 49.96 18.56
N VAL A 329 16.33 49.22 18.95
CA VAL A 329 16.65 48.94 20.38
C VAL A 329 17.03 50.23 21.13
N HIS A 330 17.83 51.10 20.49
CA HIS A 330 18.27 52.36 21.10
C HIS A 330 17.07 53.28 21.42
N ASP A 331 16.15 53.45 20.49
CA ASP A 331 14.96 54.29 20.67
C ASP A 331 14.02 53.75 21.78
N ARG A 332 13.80 52.42 21.78
CA ARG A 332 12.92 51.73 22.75
C ARG A 332 13.44 51.79 24.19
N THR A 333 14.77 51.76 24.38
CA THR A 333 15.40 51.72 25.72
C THR A 333 15.41 53.06 26.46
N HIS A 334 15.16 54.19 25.79
CA HIS A 334 15.29 55.55 26.37
C HIS A 334 13.97 56.30 26.61
N ALA A 335 12.81 55.69 26.36
CA ALA A 335 11.51 56.39 26.27
C ALA A 335 10.81 56.85 27.59
N PRO A 336 10.91 56.19 28.78
CA PRO A 336 9.97 56.45 29.88
C PRO A 336 10.50 57.39 30.99
N ALA A 337 10.45 58.71 30.78
CA ALA A 337 10.87 59.71 31.79
C ALA A 337 9.82 60.76 32.22
N LYS A 338 8.57 60.74 31.71
CA LYS A 338 7.65 61.90 31.82
C LYS A 338 6.24 61.73 32.41
N HIS A 339 5.77 60.52 32.76
CA HIS A 339 4.34 60.33 33.08
C HIS A 339 3.97 59.65 34.43
N ARG A 340 4.69 59.93 35.53
CA ARG A 340 4.32 59.42 36.87
C ARG A 340 4.43 60.44 38.01
N ARG A 341 3.62 61.52 37.97
CA ARG A 341 3.58 62.52 39.06
C ARG A 341 2.23 63.21 39.38
N ARG A 342 1.08 62.65 38.97
CA ARG A 342 -0.25 63.16 39.36
C ARG A 342 -1.30 62.05 39.54
N LYS A 343 -1.39 61.47 40.75
CA LYS A 343 -2.59 60.91 41.41
C LYS A 343 -2.21 60.18 42.71
N MET A 344 -2.09 60.91 43.81
CA MET A 344 -2.18 60.37 45.18
C MET A 344 -2.31 61.51 46.18
N GLN A 345 -3.54 61.84 46.58
CA GLN A 345 -3.85 62.63 47.78
C GLN A 345 -5.37 62.60 48.07
N LEU A 346 -5.70 62.51 49.37
CA LEU A 346 -6.98 62.78 50.07
C LEU A 346 -8.00 61.64 50.38
N VAL A 347 -8.02 61.31 51.69
CA VAL A 347 -9.18 61.30 52.62
C VAL A 347 -10.07 60.05 52.77
N ALA A 348 -10.05 59.48 53.99
CA ALA A 348 -11.23 59.15 54.81
C ALA A 348 -10.84 58.96 56.30
N GLY A 349 -11.64 59.46 57.25
CA GLY A 349 -11.44 59.25 58.70
C GLY A 349 -12.48 59.94 59.60
N ALA A 350 -12.53 59.52 60.88
CA ALA A 350 -13.54 59.83 61.94
C ALA A 350 -14.95 59.22 61.69
N LEU A 351 -15.78 58.81 62.67
CA LEU A 351 -15.75 58.56 64.14
C LEU A 351 -16.88 57.50 64.42
N GLY A 352 -17.17 56.92 65.61
CA GLY A 352 -16.63 57.02 66.97
C GLY A 352 -17.71 57.25 68.05
N LEU A 353 -17.69 56.42 69.13
CA LEU A 353 -18.38 56.50 70.46
C LEU A 353 -19.75 55.76 70.61
N LEU A 354 -20.18 55.27 71.81
CA LEU A 354 -19.60 55.28 73.19
C LEU A 354 -20.13 54.05 74.02
N ALA A 355 -19.37 53.49 74.97
CA ALA A 355 -19.90 52.68 76.08
C ALA A 355 -18.95 52.58 77.31
N VAL A 356 -19.30 53.19 78.46
CA VAL A 356 -18.68 52.94 79.79
C VAL A 356 -19.70 53.12 80.94
N ILE A 357 -20.01 52.00 81.60
CA ILE A 357 -20.17 51.72 83.05
C ILE A 357 -20.57 52.86 84.02
N GLY A 358 -21.58 52.59 84.86
CA GLY A 358 -21.79 53.20 86.19
C GLY A 358 -22.57 52.27 87.13
N ILE A 359 -22.10 52.05 88.37
CA ILE A 359 -22.69 51.13 89.37
C ILE A 359 -22.87 51.86 90.71
N VAL A 360 -23.80 51.37 91.54
CA VAL A 360 -23.96 51.53 93.01
C VAL A 360 -25.07 52.50 93.48
N SER A 361 -26.14 51.94 94.05
CA SER A 361 -26.65 52.29 95.40
C SER A 361 -27.74 51.31 95.87
N GLY A 362 -27.52 50.64 97.02
CA GLY A 362 -28.53 49.85 97.75
C GLY A 362 -29.14 50.66 98.90
N THR A 363 -30.40 50.42 99.32
CA THR A 363 -30.92 49.34 100.20
C THR A 363 -31.19 49.80 101.65
N MET A 364 -32.46 50.00 101.98
CA MET A 364 -33.13 49.99 103.30
C MET A 364 -34.65 50.14 103.02
N MET A 365 -35.63 49.66 103.80
CA MET A 365 -35.74 48.78 104.99
C MET A 365 -37.23 48.29 104.98
N PHE A 366 -37.52 46.98 104.96
CA PHE A 366 -37.92 46.15 106.12
C PHE A 366 -39.31 46.45 106.76
N LEU A 367 -40.10 45.37 106.97
CA LEU A 367 -41.35 45.21 107.77
C LEU A 367 -42.74 45.32 107.09
N LYS A 368 -43.80 44.59 107.50
CA LYS A 368 -44.01 43.11 107.59
C LYS A 368 -45.44 42.75 108.09
N SER A 369 -46.16 41.94 107.29
CA SER A 369 -47.29 41.02 107.60
C SER A 369 -48.45 41.43 108.54
N SER A 370 -49.65 41.68 107.98
CA SER A 370 -50.95 41.53 108.69
C SER A 370 -52.19 41.24 107.79
N LYS A 371 -52.03 40.66 106.59
CA LYS A 371 -53.12 40.50 105.58
C LYS A 371 -53.17 39.13 104.85
N GLU A 372 -52.81 38.02 105.50
CA GLU A 372 -52.70 36.72 104.81
C GLU A 372 -53.99 35.91 104.57
N ARG A 373 -55.19 36.39 104.98
CA ARG A 373 -56.44 35.61 104.81
C ARG A 373 -57.25 35.93 103.54
N ASP A 374 -57.50 37.20 103.22
CA ASP A 374 -58.20 37.59 101.96
C ASP A 374 -57.40 37.25 100.68
N ARG A 375 -56.11 36.98 100.86
CA ARG A 375 -55.11 36.80 99.81
C ARG A 375 -55.24 35.47 99.04
N LYS A 376 -55.76 34.41 99.65
CA LYS A 376 -55.78 33.08 99.00
C LYS A 376 -56.87 32.93 97.95
N ASP A 377 -58.06 33.48 98.19
CA ASP A 377 -59.22 33.23 97.33
C ASP A 377 -59.11 33.96 95.98
N LYS A 378 -58.64 35.22 95.95
CA LYS A 378 -58.50 35.97 94.69
C LYS A 378 -57.33 35.47 93.83
N VAL A 379 -56.31 34.84 94.43
CA VAL A 379 -55.23 34.14 93.70
C VAL A 379 -55.76 32.94 92.93
N ALA A 380 -56.62 32.13 93.54
CA ALA A 380 -57.22 30.96 92.89
C ALA A 380 -58.09 31.34 91.66
N GLN A 381 -58.79 32.47 91.73
CA GLN A 381 -59.61 32.96 90.61
C GLN A 381 -58.76 33.49 89.44
N MET A 382 -57.62 34.12 89.72
CA MET A 382 -56.65 34.51 88.68
C MET A 382 -56.00 33.29 88.02
N GLN A 383 -55.70 32.24 88.79
CA GLN A 383 -55.17 30.98 88.28
C GLN A 383 -56.14 30.33 87.29
N ASP A 384 -57.44 30.28 87.61
CA ASP A 384 -58.48 29.71 86.74
C ASP A 384 -58.58 30.40 85.37
N PHE A 385 -58.42 31.73 85.30
CA PHE A 385 -58.38 32.45 84.02
C PHE A 385 -57.13 32.12 83.19
N VAL A 386 -55.96 31.97 83.83
CA VAL A 386 -54.71 31.59 83.14
C VAL A 386 -54.77 30.14 82.67
N ASP A 387 -55.24 29.22 83.50
CA ASP A 387 -55.33 27.79 83.19
C ASP A 387 -56.36 27.51 82.07
N LYS A 388 -57.45 28.29 82.00
CA LYS A 388 -58.43 28.27 80.90
C LYS A 388 -58.03 29.07 79.66
N GLN A 389 -56.81 29.62 79.64
CA GLN A 389 -56.27 30.46 78.55
C GLN A 389 -57.09 31.72 78.25
N GLN A 390 -57.90 32.19 79.21
CA GLN A 390 -58.71 33.40 79.10
C GLN A 390 -57.88 34.62 79.52
N TYR A 391 -56.77 34.85 78.80
CA TYR A 391 -55.74 35.80 79.22
C TYR A 391 -56.25 37.25 79.30
N ASP A 392 -57.14 37.69 78.40
CA ASP A 392 -57.77 39.02 78.50
C ASP A 392 -58.65 39.17 79.75
N ALA A 393 -59.34 38.10 80.14
CA ALA A 393 -60.08 38.05 81.40
C ALA A 393 -59.13 38.09 82.61
N ALA A 394 -57.98 37.42 82.53
CA ALA A 394 -56.94 37.49 83.57
C ALA A 394 -56.35 38.91 83.71
N LEU A 395 -55.99 39.57 82.60
CA LEU A 395 -55.45 40.94 82.62
C LEU A 395 -56.47 41.96 83.14
N SER A 396 -57.72 41.89 82.67
CA SER A 396 -58.79 42.78 83.15
C SER A 396 -59.17 42.52 84.62
N PHE A 397 -59.18 41.26 85.06
CA PHE A 397 -59.34 40.89 86.47
C PHE A 397 -58.21 41.49 87.32
N PHE A 398 -56.95 41.34 86.92
CA PHE A 398 -55.79 41.91 87.61
C PHE A 398 -55.83 43.45 87.66
N ALA A 399 -56.24 44.13 86.58
CA ALA A 399 -56.42 45.58 86.55
C ALA A 399 -57.55 46.05 87.51
N SER A 400 -58.64 45.27 87.62
CA SER A 400 -59.68 45.54 88.62
C SER A 400 -59.16 45.35 90.06
N LEU A 401 -58.26 44.39 90.28
CA LEU A 401 -57.58 44.18 91.56
C LEU A 401 -56.57 45.31 91.88
N GLN A 402 -55.84 45.84 90.89
CA GLN A 402 -54.93 46.98 91.10
C GLN A 402 -55.64 48.22 91.66
N SER A 403 -56.93 48.42 91.32
CA SER A 403 -57.71 49.57 91.79
C SER A 403 -58.49 49.27 93.09
N ALA A 404 -58.93 48.03 93.31
CA ALA A 404 -59.74 47.65 94.47
C ALA A 404 -58.95 47.13 95.69
N ASP A 405 -57.81 46.46 95.48
CA ASP A 405 -57.01 45.84 96.54
C ASP A 405 -55.50 45.80 96.15
N PRO A 406 -54.81 46.96 96.15
CA PRO A 406 -53.50 47.11 95.50
C PRO A 406 -52.40 46.21 96.09
N GLU A 407 -52.45 45.92 97.39
CA GLU A 407 -51.47 45.04 98.06
C GLU A 407 -51.59 43.58 97.61
N LEU A 408 -52.78 43.16 97.16
CA LEU A 408 -53.00 41.82 96.65
C LEU A 408 -52.68 41.71 95.16
N ALA A 409 -52.90 42.78 94.39
CA ALA A 409 -52.39 42.88 93.01
C ALA A 409 -50.84 42.86 92.97
N ALA A 410 -50.18 43.33 94.04
CA ALA A 410 -48.72 43.24 94.20
C ALA A 410 -48.21 41.88 94.71
N ASP A 411 -49.09 40.89 94.96
CA ASP A 411 -48.66 39.54 95.37
C ASP A 411 -47.84 38.86 94.28
N SER A 412 -46.72 38.24 94.65
CA SER A 412 -45.82 37.58 93.70
C SER A 412 -46.49 36.51 92.83
N THR A 413 -47.52 35.82 93.33
CA THR A 413 -48.32 34.86 92.55
C THR A 413 -49.31 35.55 91.62
N MET A 414 -49.98 36.63 92.04
CA MET A 414 -50.84 37.44 91.15
C MET A 414 -50.04 38.12 90.04
N VAL A 415 -48.88 38.71 90.37
CA VAL A 415 -47.97 39.33 89.41
C VAL A 415 -47.36 38.26 88.48
N ALA A 416 -47.04 37.06 88.97
CA ALA A 416 -46.57 35.97 88.11
C ALA A 416 -47.67 35.49 87.15
N LEU A 417 -48.91 35.33 87.61
CA LEU A 417 -50.04 34.95 86.75
C LEU A 417 -50.40 36.03 85.73
N HIS A 418 -50.37 37.31 86.14
CA HIS A 418 -50.51 38.45 85.23
C HIS A 418 -49.38 38.48 84.20
N ALA A 419 -48.12 38.32 84.62
CA ALA A 419 -46.99 38.25 83.71
C ALA A 419 -47.02 37.02 82.79
N THR A 420 -47.61 35.91 83.21
CA THR A 420 -47.86 34.73 82.36
C THR A 420 -48.95 35.01 81.33
N ALA A 421 -50.08 35.61 81.75
CA ALA A 421 -51.15 36.02 80.83
C ALA A 421 -50.68 37.08 79.82
N GLN A 422 -49.94 38.08 80.30
CA GLN A 422 -49.40 39.15 79.47
C GLN A 422 -48.36 38.61 78.48
N LYS A 423 -47.44 37.73 78.90
CA LYS A 423 -46.51 37.05 77.99
C LYS A 423 -47.21 36.13 77.00
N ALA A 424 -48.35 35.53 77.36
CA ALA A 424 -49.13 34.70 76.46
C ALA A 424 -49.78 35.55 75.35
N ILE A 425 -50.37 36.70 75.70
CA ILE A 425 -50.90 37.68 74.74
C ILE A 425 -49.77 38.27 73.88
N GLU A 426 -48.69 38.77 74.47
CA GLU A 426 -47.52 39.30 73.75
C GLU A 426 -46.93 38.26 72.76
N LYS A 427 -46.94 36.97 73.12
CA LYS A 427 -46.53 35.87 72.23
C LYS A 427 -47.55 35.62 71.10
N GLN A 428 -48.84 35.70 71.38
CA GLN A 428 -49.90 35.48 70.39
C GLN A 428 -50.00 36.64 69.39
N ASP A 429 -49.85 37.88 69.85
CA ASP A 429 -49.74 39.08 69.01
C ASP A 429 -48.48 39.01 68.14
N TYR A 430 -47.33 38.62 68.71
CA TYR A 430 -46.10 38.43 67.95
C TYR A 430 -46.22 37.31 66.89
N ARG A 431 -46.94 36.21 67.17
CA ARG A 431 -47.26 35.16 66.18
C ARG A 431 -48.12 35.74 65.05
N LEU A 432 -49.18 36.47 65.38
CA LEU A 432 -50.10 37.08 64.41
C LEU A 432 -49.38 38.10 63.52
N GLU A 433 -48.59 39.01 64.11
CA GLU A 433 -47.81 39.99 63.36
C GLU A 433 -46.80 39.31 62.43
N ARG A 434 -46.13 38.25 62.91
CA ARG A 434 -45.19 37.47 62.09
C ARG A 434 -45.88 36.70 60.97
N PHE A 435 -47.05 36.10 61.22
CA PHE A 435 -47.85 35.41 60.21
C PHE A 435 -48.35 36.38 59.14
N GLU A 436 -48.95 37.51 59.51
CA GLU A 436 -49.41 38.53 58.57
C GLU A 436 -48.25 39.15 57.77
N LYS A 437 -47.09 39.36 58.39
CA LYS A 437 -45.88 39.83 57.70
C LYS A 437 -45.38 38.82 56.67
N LEU A 438 -45.27 37.55 57.03
CA LEU A 438 -44.84 36.49 56.12
C LEU A 438 -45.89 36.25 55.01
N MET A 439 -47.19 36.32 55.33
CA MET A 439 -48.26 36.19 54.33
C MET A 439 -48.14 37.27 53.27
N ARG A 440 -47.92 38.54 53.66
CA ARG A 440 -47.71 39.65 52.70
C ARG A 440 -46.41 39.55 51.91
N GLN A 441 -45.41 38.84 52.41
CA GLN A 441 -44.16 38.57 51.70
C GLN A 441 -44.30 37.40 50.71
N ALA A 442 -45.09 36.38 51.04
CA ALA A 442 -45.37 35.24 50.17
C ALA A 442 -46.46 35.53 49.13
N SER A 443 -47.45 36.38 49.46
CA SER A 443 -48.60 36.65 48.61
C SER A 443 -48.33 37.71 47.54
N SER A 444 -48.56 37.34 46.29
CA SER A 444 -48.60 38.28 45.16
C SER A 444 -49.93 38.13 44.41
N ASP A 445 -50.37 39.20 43.74
CA ASP A 445 -51.48 39.15 42.80
C ASP A 445 -51.10 38.33 41.55
N ASP A 446 -49.83 38.35 41.15
CA ASP A 446 -49.27 37.48 40.12
C ASP A 446 -48.87 36.11 40.71
N PRO A 447 -49.51 34.99 40.30
CA PRO A 447 -49.16 33.65 40.75
C PRO A 447 -47.71 33.24 40.45
N ALA A 448 -47.07 33.83 39.44
CA ALA A 448 -45.66 33.57 39.13
C ALA A 448 -44.74 34.01 40.27
N LEU A 449 -45.06 35.15 40.90
CA LEU A 449 -44.25 35.82 41.93
C LEU A 449 -44.56 35.38 43.37
N ILE A 450 -45.47 34.43 43.59
CA ILE A 450 -45.69 33.81 44.91
C ILE A 450 -44.40 33.12 45.37
N ASP A 451 -43.88 33.51 46.54
CA ASP A 451 -42.66 32.94 47.14
C ASP A 451 -42.98 31.63 47.87
N GLU A 452 -42.71 30.53 47.18
CA GLU A 452 -42.93 29.16 47.66
C GLU A 452 -42.06 28.80 48.87
N SER A 453 -40.91 29.47 49.06
CA SER A 453 -39.98 29.17 50.16
C SER A 453 -40.52 29.54 51.55
N LEU A 454 -41.54 30.41 51.58
CA LEU A 454 -42.20 30.87 52.80
C LEU A 454 -43.42 30.02 53.20
N LEU A 455 -43.95 29.19 52.28
CA LEU A 455 -45.13 28.35 52.54
C LEU A 455 -44.96 27.42 53.78
N PRO A 456 -43.84 26.70 53.98
CA PRO A 456 -43.69 25.84 55.16
C PRO A 456 -43.71 26.60 56.49
N GLN A 457 -43.16 27.82 56.51
CA GLN A 457 -43.18 28.69 57.71
C GLN A 457 -44.58 29.26 57.98
N LEU A 458 -45.38 29.43 56.93
CA LEU A 458 -46.77 29.85 57.03
C LEU A 458 -47.69 28.71 57.48
N GLU A 459 -47.46 27.48 56.99
CA GLU A 459 -48.14 26.27 57.49
C GLU A 459 -47.85 26.04 59.00
N GLU A 460 -46.59 26.22 59.44
CA GLU A 460 -46.20 26.08 60.87
C GLU A 460 -46.84 27.16 61.78
N LEU A 461 -47.05 28.37 61.27
CA LEU A 461 -47.64 29.49 62.04
C LEU A 461 -49.18 29.53 62.01
N ALA A 462 -49.84 28.76 61.14
CA ALA A 462 -51.30 28.78 60.93
C ALA A 462 -52.06 27.89 61.94
N GLU A 463 -52.47 28.49 63.07
CA GLU A 463 -53.18 27.78 64.14
C GLU A 463 -54.70 27.74 63.91
N SER A 464 -55.28 28.79 63.32
CA SER A 464 -56.73 28.88 63.07
C SER A 464 -57.13 28.40 61.66
N ASP A 465 -58.37 27.94 61.51
CA ASP A 465 -58.90 27.46 60.23
C ASP A 465 -58.92 28.55 59.13
N GLY A 466 -59.11 29.82 59.51
CA GLY A 466 -59.05 30.95 58.60
C GLY A 466 -57.62 31.27 58.10
N GLU A 467 -56.60 31.06 58.94
CA GLU A 467 -55.20 31.19 58.54
C GLU A 467 -54.80 30.06 57.59
N ARG A 468 -55.17 28.81 57.92
CA ARG A 468 -54.91 27.63 57.06
C ARG A 468 -55.56 27.75 55.68
N ALA A 469 -56.80 28.20 55.61
CA ALA A 469 -57.50 28.40 54.34
C ALA A 469 -56.80 29.45 53.43
N ARG A 470 -56.14 30.46 54.01
CA ARG A 470 -55.36 31.45 53.24
C ARG A 470 -54.05 30.88 52.68
N VAL A 471 -53.37 30.02 53.45
CA VAL A 471 -52.14 29.35 52.98
C VAL A 471 -52.47 28.34 51.86
N GLU A 472 -53.57 27.60 52.01
CA GLU A 472 -54.02 26.62 51.01
C GLU A 472 -54.48 27.28 49.69
N ASP A 473 -55.13 28.45 49.74
CA ASP A 473 -55.45 29.20 48.51
C ASP A 473 -54.19 29.68 47.79
N LEU A 474 -53.18 30.15 48.52
CA LEU A 474 -51.89 30.58 47.96
C LEU A 474 -51.20 29.43 47.22
N LYS A 475 -51.15 28.26 47.88
CA LYS A 475 -50.60 27.02 47.35
C LYS A 475 -51.34 26.57 46.09
N ARG A 476 -52.67 26.49 46.14
CA ARG A 476 -53.52 26.14 44.99
C ARG A 476 -53.31 27.07 43.79
N ARG A 477 -53.20 28.39 44.01
CA ARG A 477 -52.90 29.37 42.94
C ARG A 477 -51.53 29.13 42.31
N LYS A 478 -50.50 28.82 43.11
CA LYS A 478 -49.15 28.50 42.62
C LYS A 478 -49.13 27.18 41.84
N GLU A 479 -49.75 26.13 42.37
CA GLU A 479 -49.84 24.81 41.72
C GLU A 479 -50.57 24.87 40.37
N GLN A 480 -51.70 25.59 40.30
CA GLN A 480 -52.44 25.79 39.04
C GLN A 480 -51.59 26.53 37.99
N TYR A 481 -50.85 27.57 38.41
CA TYR A 481 -49.93 28.29 37.53
C TYR A 481 -48.79 27.39 37.03
N LEU A 482 -48.13 26.66 37.94
CA LEU A 482 -47.02 25.75 37.60
C LEU A 482 -47.49 24.64 36.65
N LYS A 483 -48.70 24.10 36.83
CA LYS A 483 -49.28 23.11 35.93
C LYS A 483 -49.53 23.66 34.52
N LEU A 484 -50.16 24.83 34.40
CA LEU A 484 -50.44 25.46 33.11
C LEU A 484 -49.14 25.86 32.36
N GLU A 485 -48.15 26.38 33.08
CA GLU A 485 -46.85 26.71 32.48
C GLU A 485 -46.04 25.45 32.15
N SER A 486 -46.20 24.35 32.90
CA SER A 486 -45.64 23.03 32.58
C SER A 486 -46.23 22.46 31.28
N GLU A 487 -47.56 22.47 31.13
CA GLU A 487 -48.26 22.04 29.91
C GLU A 487 -47.78 22.88 28.71
N ARG A 488 -47.79 24.21 28.85
CA ARG A 488 -47.31 25.16 27.83
C ARG A 488 -45.85 24.96 27.43
N GLN A 489 -44.93 24.76 28.38
CA GLN A 489 -43.52 24.49 28.09
C GLN A 489 -43.32 23.10 27.47
N THR A 490 -44.16 22.12 27.82
CA THR A 490 -44.15 20.78 27.20
C THR A 490 -44.53 20.88 25.72
N ASP A 491 -45.62 21.56 25.39
CA ASP A 491 -46.06 21.73 23.99
C ASP A 491 -45.05 22.51 23.16
N GLN A 492 -44.48 23.60 23.71
CA GLN A 492 -43.42 24.36 23.03
C GLN A 492 -42.16 23.52 22.79
N MET A 493 -41.75 22.69 23.77
CA MET A 493 -40.62 21.77 23.60
C MET A 493 -40.92 20.67 22.57
N LEU A 494 -42.12 20.11 22.55
CA LEU A 494 -42.55 19.13 21.55
C LEU A 494 -42.56 19.71 20.14
N GLY A 495 -43.05 20.94 19.97
CA GLY A 495 -42.96 21.68 18.70
C GLY A 495 -41.50 21.86 18.23
N LYS A 496 -40.61 22.26 19.14
CA LYS A 496 -39.17 22.38 18.83
C LYS A 496 -38.51 21.04 18.52
N LEU A 497 -38.89 19.96 19.20
CA LEU A 497 -38.41 18.61 18.87
C LEU A 497 -38.84 18.16 17.47
N ALA A 498 -40.05 18.51 17.03
CA ALA A 498 -40.52 18.23 15.67
C ALA A 498 -39.70 18.98 14.60
N GLU A 499 -39.41 20.28 14.82
CA GLU A 499 -38.52 21.06 13.94
C GLU A 499 -37.12 20.45 13.83
N LEU A 500 -36.53 20.08 14.97
CA LEU A 500 -35.18 19.47 15.01
C LEU A 500 -35.17 18.06 14.38
N ARG A 501 -36.25 17.29 14.52
CA ARG A 501 -36.37 15.96 13.87
C ARG A 501 -36.53 16.07 12.35
N ASN A 502 -37.28 17.05 11.86
CA ASN A 502 -37.34 17.34 10.42
C ASN A 502 -35.96 17.76 9.88
N THR A 503 -35.23 18.57 10.65
CA THR A 503 -33.85 18.95 10.33
C THR A 503 -32.92 17.72 10.30
N PHE A 504 -33.03 16.81 11.29
CA PHE A 504 -32.26 15.56 11.31
C PHE A 504 -32.48 14.73 10.04
N ASN A 505 -33.74 14.49 9.66
CA ASN A 505 -34.09 13.71 8.46
C ASN A 505 -33.48 14.33 7.18
N GLN A 506 -33.43 15.67 7.09
CA GLN A 506 -32.82 16.38 5.96
C GLN A 506 -31.28 16.33 5.93
N LEU A 507 -30.63 16.17 7.09
CA LEU A 507 -29.17 16.03 7.19
C LEU A 507 -28.72 14.58 7.01
N GLN A 508 -29.54 13.60 7.41
CA GLN A 508 -29.23 12.18 7.29
C GLN A 508 -28.98 11.74 5.83
N SER A 509 -29.69 12.34 4.86
CA SER A 509 -29.53 12.06 3.42
C SER A 509 -28.33 12.73 2.75
N ARG A 510 -27.59 13.61 3.44
CA ARG A 510 -26.49 14.42 2.85
C ARG A 510 -25.09 13.81 2.99
N GLY A 511 -24.99 12.56 3.46
CA GLY A 511 -23.73 11.81 3.55
C GLY A 511 -22.70 12.39 4.54
N GLY A 512 -21.47 11.90 4.48
CA GLY A 512 -20.40 12.18 5.46
C GLY A 512 -19.59 13.47 5.25
N THR A 513 -20.12 14.49 4.56
CA THR A 513 -19.34 15.70 4.27
C THR A 513 -19.01 16.50 5.54
N PRO A 514 -17.85 17.21 5.62
CA PRO A 514 -17.47 17.98 6.81
C PRO A 514 -18.53 19.01 7.24
N ALA A 515 -19.16 19.67 6.27
CA ALA A 515 -20.27 20.60 6.51
C ALA A 515 -21.50 19.90 7.12
N ASN A 516 -21.82 18.68 6.69
CA ASN A 516 -22.94 17.91 7.24
C ASN A 516 -22.63 17.36 8.64
N LEU A 517 -21.40 16.92 8.90
CA LEU A 517 -20.93 16.52 10.23
C LEU A 517 -21.03 17.68 11.23
N GLN A 518 -20.62 18.90 10.82
CA GLN A 518 -20.77 20.10 11.65
C GLN A 518 -22.25 20.45 11.87
N ALA A 519 -23.10 20.33 10.84
CA ALA A 519 -24.54 20.58 10.97
C ALA A 519 -25.21 19.60 11.95
N LEU A 520 -24.88 18.31 11.89
CA LEU A 520 -25.36 17.28 12.82
C LEU A 520 -24.85 17.51 14.26
N GLN A 521 -23.61 17.98 14.42
CA GLN A 521 -23.05 18.28 15.74
C GLN A 521 -23.66 19.56 16.36
N ASN A 522 -23.97 20.56 15.53
CA ASN A 522 -24.77 21.72 15.93
C ASN A 522 -26.20 21.30 16.32
N LEU A 523 -26.82 20.40 15.54
CA LEU A 523 -28.16 19.87 15.83
C LEU A 523 -28.19 19.12 17.18
N LEU A 524 -27.21 18.23 17.41
CA LEU A 524 -27.05 17.53 18.68
C LEU A 524 -26.94 18.51 19.87
N THR A 525 -26.17 19.59 19.69
CA THR A 525 -26.02 20.66 20.69
C THR A 525 -27.35 21.34 20.99
N SER A 526 -28.17 21.62 19.98
CA SER A 526 -29.52 22.17 20.16
C SER A 526 -30.45 21.20 20.91
N VAL A 527 -30.48 19.91 20.53
CA VAL A 527 -31.28 18.87 21.20
C VAL A 527 -30.87 18.73 22.68
N VAL A 528 -29.58 18.80 23.00
CA VAL A 528 -29.06 18.73 24.38
C VAL A 528 -29.40 19.98 25.21
N ARG A 529 -29.61 21.15 24.57
CA ARG A 529 -29.94 22.41 25.26
C ARG A 529 -31.43 22.60 25.56
N LEU A 530 -32.33 21.91 24.86
CA LEU A 530 -33.79 22.03 25.10
C LEU A 530 -34.22 21.88 26.57
N PRO A 531 -33.71 20.91 27.36
CA PRO A 531 -33.99 20.82 28.80
C PRO A 531 -33.73 22.11 29.60
N ASN A 532 -32.73 22.90 29.23
CA ASN A 532 -32.39 24.14 29.93
C ASN A 532 -33.25 25.33 29.48
N GLN A 533 -33.91 25.22 28.32
CA GLN A 533 -34.83 26.24 27.80
C GLN A 533 -36.26 26.05 28.32
N PHE A 534 -36.64 24.82 28.66
CA PHE A 534 -37.98 24.45 29.13
C PHE A 534 -37.90 23.76 30.50
N PRO A 535 -37.61 24.49 31.59
CA PRO A 535 -37.35 23.91 32.90
C PRO A 535 -38.55 23.14 33.51
N LEU A 536 -39.80 23.55 33.21
CA LEU A 536 -41.03 22.97 33.77
C LEU A 536 -41.67 21.88 32.89
N ARG A 537 -40.95 21.40 31.85
CA ARG A 537 -41.41 20.36 30.90
C ARG A 537 -41.86 19.05 31.57
N GLY A 538 -42.85 18.39 30.97
CA GLY A 538 -43.31 17.04 31.33
C GLY A 538 -42.41 15.91 30.82
N GLN A 539 -42.63 14.70 31.34
CA GLN A 539 -41.77 13.53 31.09
C GLN A 539 -41.77 13.05 29.62
N ASP A 540 -42.89 13.17 28.90
CA ASP A 540 -42.99 12.77 27.48
C ASP A 540 -42.04 13.57 26.57
N ALA A 541 -41.91 14.88 26.80
CA ALA A 541 -40.96 15.72 26.06
C ALA A 541 -39.50 15.30 26.34
N VAL A 542 -39.19 14.86 27.56
CA VAL A 542 -37.85 14.34 27.91
C VAL A 542 -37.58 13.01 27.21
N ALA A 543 -38.54 12.08 27.20
CA ALA A 543 -38.40 10.80 26.50
C ALA A 543 -38.21 10.99 24.98
N LYS A 544 -38.97 11.87 24.34
CA LYS A 544 -38.81 12.19 22.91
C LYS A 544 -37.48 12.89 22.61
N GLN A 545 -36.98 13.71 23.54
CA GLN A 545 -35.68 14.37 23.43
C GLN A 545 -34.52 13.37 23.52
N SER A 546 -34.57 12.38 24.41
CA SER A 546 -33.51 11.36 24.51
C SER A 546 -33.42 10.50 23.26
N VAL A 547 -34.57 10.03 22.73
CA VAL A 547 -34.62 9.25 21.48
C VAL A 547 -34.00 10.02 20.30
N LEU A 548 -34.34 11.30 20.13
CA LEU A 548 -33.75 12.11 19.05
C LEU A 548 -32.26 12.35 19.27
N ARG A 549 -31.81 12.60 20.51
CA ARG A 549 -30.39 12.77 20.85
C ARG A 549 -29.58 11.53 20.46
N ASP A 550 -30.08 10.35 20.77
CA ASP A 550 -29.36 9.08 20.57
C ASP A 550 -29.36 8.68 19.07
N GLN A 551 -30.43 8.99 18.33
CA GLN A 551 -30.47 8.88 16.87
C GLN A 551 -29.46 9.81 16.17
N VAL A 552 -29.39 11.09 16.57
CA VAL A 552 -28.43 12.05 16.03
C VAL A 552 -27.00 11.63 16.37
N SER A 553 -26.73 11.21 17.61
CA SER A 553 -25.42 10.75 18.06
C SER A 553 -24.93 9.51 17.30
N SER A 554 -25.78 8.49 17.15
CA SER A 554 -25.41 7.25 16.43
C SER A 554 -25.14 7.50 14.94
N THR A 555 -25.91 8.39 14.30
CA THR A 555 -25.68 8.79 12.90
C THR A 555 -24.41 9.63 12.76
N LEU A 556 -24.15 10.57 13.67
CA LEU A 556 -22.92 11.35 13.68
C LEU A 556 -21.68 10.45 13.84
N ASN A 557 -21.72 9.48 14.76
CA ASN A 557 -20.63 8.54 14.97
C ASN A 557 -20.40 7.65 13.74
N ARG A 558 -21.47 7.11 13.13
CA ARG A 558 -21.39 6.29 11.90
C ARG A 558 -20.78 7.07 10.73
N LEU A 559 -21.18 8.34 10.54
CA LEU A 559 -20.65 9.20 9.48
C LEU A 559 -19.20 9.65 9.73
N LYS A 560 -18.81 9.87 11.00
CA LYS A 560 -17.40 10.10 11.37
C LYS A 560 -16.54 8.87 11.12
N GLU A 561 -17.01 7.68 11.49
CA GLU A 561 -16.31 6.42 11.25
C GLU A 561 -16.14 6.19 9.74
N THR A 562 -17.21 6.31 8.92
CA THR A 562 -17.06 6.21 7.45
C THR A 562 -16.16 7.30 6.84
N GLY A 563 -16.16 8.52 7.38
CA GLY A 563 -15.25 9.59 6.97
C GLY A 563 -13.79 9.26 7.24
N MET A 564 -13.45 8.87 8.47
CA MET A 564 -12.09 8.45 8.85
C MET A 564 -11.61 7.26 8.03
N ILE A 565 -12.49 6.29 7.75
CA ILE A 565 -12.19 5.12 6.91
C ILE A 565 -11.83 5.55 5.48
N ALA A 566 -12.57 6.50 4.90
CA ALA A 566 -12.28 7.04 3.57
C ALA A 566 -11.00 7.88 3.52
N GLU A 567 -10.72 8.65 4.58
CA GLU A 567 -9.50 9.45 4.73
C GLU A 567 -8.25 8.57 4.85
N GLN A 568 -8.24 7.61 5.79
CA GLN A 568 -7.16 6.61 5.94
C GLN A 568 -6.94 5.80 4.65
N ARG A 569 -8.02 5.47 3.94
CA ARG A 569 -7.93 4.83 2.62
C ARG A 569 -7.24 5.73 1.59
N GLY A 570 -7.59 7.02 1.55
CA GLY A 570 -6.98 8.01 0.67
C GLY A 570 -5.49 8.22 0.95
N GLU A 571 -5.11 8.32 2.23
CA GLU A 571 -3.71 8.39 2.66
C GLU A 571 -2.91 7.15 2.24
N ALA A 572 -3.46 5.95 2.49
CA ALA A 572 -2.80 4.69 2.11
C ALA A 572 -2.62 4.57 0.59
N ILE A 573 -3.65 4.90 -0.19
CA ILE A 573 -3.55 4.93 -1.66
C ILE A 573 -2.51 5.98 -2.11
N GLY A 574 -2.47 7.17 -1.51
CA GLY A 574 -1.48 8.22 -1.82
C GLY A 574 -0.05 7.82 -1.51
N ALA A 575 0.19 7.11 -0.40
CA ALA A 575 1.49 6.54 -0.07
C ALA A 575 1.91 5.44 -1.06
N LEU A 576 0.99 4.54 -1.42
CA LEU A 576 1.22 3.48 -2.40
C LEU A 576 1.49 4.03 -3.81
N VAL A 577 0.80 5.11 -4.21
CA VAL A 577 1.02 5.86 -5.46
C VAL A 577 2.41 6.52 -5.49
N SER A 578 2.88 7.05 -4.36
CA SER A 578 4.18 7.74 -4.25
C SER A 578 5.37 6.83 -3.99
N ALA A 579 5.15 5.52 -3.83
CA ALA A 579 6.20 4.51 -3.69
C ALA A 579 7.15 4.52 -4.91
N ARG A 580 8.47 4.60 -4.67
CA ARG A 580 9.47 4.76 -5.74
C ARG A 580 9.90 3.44 -6.39
N THR A 581 9.95 2.35 -5.62
CA THR A 581 10.34 1.01 -6.08
C THR A 581 9.32 -0.04 -5.64
N LEU A 582 9.35 -1.21 -6.28
CA LEU A 582 8.46 -2.33 -5.92
C LEU A 582 8.72 -2.85 -4.50
N ASP A 583 9.96 -2.79 -3.99
CA ASP A 583 10.26 -3.16 -2.60
C ASP A 583 9.62 -2.16 -1.60
N VAL A 584 9.71 -0.84 -1.85
CA VAL A 584 9.05 0.18 -1.01
C VAL A 584 7.53 0.04 -1.08
N TYR A 585 6.99 -0.33 -2.24
CA TYR A 585 5.57 -0.65 -2.41
C TYR A 585 5.15 -1.89 -1.61
N ALA A 586 5.95 -2.96 -1.63
CA ALA A 586 5.74 -4.16 -0.83
C ALA A 586 5.76 -3.86 0.68
N ASP A 587 6.72 -3.05 1.14
CA ASP A 587 6.85 -2.64 2.54
C ASP A 587 5.65 -1.79 2.99
N LEU A 588 5.18 -0.85 2.16
CA LEU A 588 3.98 -0.06 2.43
C LEU A 588 2.72 -0.93 2.44
N LEU A 589 2.54 -1.84 1.48
CA LEU A 589 1.42 -2.81 1.51
C LEU A 589 1.47 -3.66 2.79
N ARG A 590 2.66 -4.06 3.25
CA ARG A 590 2.85 -4.85 4.47
C ARG A 590 2.47 -4.04 5.71
N ASP A 591 2.92 -2.79 5.80
CA ASP A 591 2.56 -1.86 6.87
C ASP A 591 1.04 -1.61 6.91
N TYR A 592 0.41 -1.31 5.77
CA TYR A 592 -1.06 -1.13 5.69
C TYR A 592 -1.87 -2.41 5.92
N SER A 593 -1.31 -3.60 5.68
CA SER A 593 -1.96 -4.87 6.01
C SER A 593 -1.84 -5.27 7.48
N THR A 594 -0.80 -4.78 8.18
CA THR A 594 -0.48 -5.16 9.57
C THR A 594 -0.92 -4.13 10.60
N ARG A 595 -0.92 -2.84 10.24
CA ARG A 595 -1.69 -1.82 10.99
C ARG A 595 -3.15 -2.28 10.99
N SER A 596 -3.73 -2.39 12.17
CA SER A 596 -5.02 -3.05 12.40
C SER A 596 -6.20 -2.27 11.83
N VAL A 597 -6.41 -2.32 10.52
CA VAL A 597 -7.54 -1.73 9.80
C VAL A 597 -8.56 -2.82 9.40
N SER A 598 -8.86 -3.71 10.34
CA SER A 598 -9.84 -4.80 10.18
C SER A 598 -11.27 -4.34 9.87
N ARG A 599 -11.56 -3.03 9.96
CA ARG A 599 -12.85 -2.42 9.60
C ARG A 599 -12.92 -1.80 8.20
N THR A 600 -11.82 -1.68 7.44
CA THR A 600 -11.79 -0.90 6.18
C THR A 600 -11.65 -1.72 4.90
N GLY A 601 -11.57 -3.04 5.01
CA GLY A 601 -11.37 -3.92 3.84
C GLY A 601 -9.93 -3.99 3.32
N PHE A 602 -8.96 -3.33 3.96
CA PHE A 602 -7.54 -3.40 3.58
C PHE A 602 -6.89 -4.80 3.78
N MET A 603 -7.59 -5.74 4.41
CA MET A 603 -7.26 -7.17 4.45
C MET A 603 -6.97 -7.76 3.06
N GLU A 604 -7.54 -7.20 1.99
CA GLU A 604 -7.39 -7.70 0.62
C GLU A 604 -5.94 -7.70 0.11
N PHE A 605 -5.11 -6.77 0.56
CA PHE A 605 -3.70 -6.69 0.15
C PHE A 605 -2.83 -7.80 0.75
N GLY A 606 -3.28 -8.46 1.84
CA GLY A 606 -2.54 -9.56 2.46
C GLY A 606 -2.27 -10.73 1.51
N THR A 607 -3.20 -10.99 0.58
CA THR A 607 -3.05 -12.05 -0.44
C THR A 607 -1.94 -11.77 -1.46
N VAL A 608 -1.65 -10.50 -1.71
CA VAL A 608 -0.72 -10.05 -2.75
C VAL A 608 0.70 -9.89 -2.20
N LEU A 609 0.88 -9.80 -0.87
CA LEU A 609 2.21 -9.78 -0.23
C LEU A 609 3.00 -11.08 -0.41
N ASP A 610 2.33 -12.23 -0.51
CA ASP A 610 2.97 -13.51 -0.86
C ASP A 610 3.45 -13.54 -2.33
N GLU A 611 3.09 -12.52 -3.14
CA GLU A 611 3.44 -12.40 -4.57
C GLU A 611 4.63 -11.46 -4.85
N GLU A 612 5.30 -10.93 -3.81
CA GLU A 612 6.46 -10.03 -3.96
C GLU A 612 7.56 -10.63 -4.87
N SER A 613 7.80 -11.94 -4.77
CA SER A 613 8.77 -12.64 -5.62
C SER A 613 8.45 -12.59 -7.12
N GLN A 614 7.17 -12.53 -7.48
CA GLN A 614 6.68 -12.50 -8.86
C GLN A 614 6.97 -11.15 -9.50
N TRP A 615 6.95 -10.05 -8.73
CA TRP A 615 7.24 -8.72 -9.26
C TRP A 615 8.74 -8.57 -9.56
N ARG A 616 9.61 -9.20 -8.76
CA ARG A 616 11.05 -9.25 -9.04
C ARG A 616 11.41 -10.03 -10.32
N ASP A 617 10.54 -10.93 -10.77
CA ASP A 617 10.70 -11.58 -12.08
C ASP A 617 10.39 -10.63 -13.26
N VAL A 618 9.66 -9.53 -13.03
CA VAL A 618 9.53 -8.43 -14.01
C VAL A 618 10.84 -7.65 -14.10
N ASP A 619 11.47 -7.34 -12.97
CA ASP A 619 12.81 -6.71 -12.95
C ASP A 619 13.87 -7.61 -13.61
N ARG A 620 13.81 -8.94 -13.38
CA ARG A 620 14.64 -9.93 -14.08
C ARG A 620 14.38 -9.92 -15.59
N THR A 621 13.12 -9.79 -16.03
CA THR A 621 12.77 -9.65 -17.45
C THR A 621 13.35 -8.37 -18.05
N ASN A 622 13.23 -7.24 -17.35
CA ASN A 622 13.80 -5.95 -17.76
C ASN A 622 15.34 -5.96 -17.79
N ALA A 623 15.99 -6.68 -16.87
CA ALA A 623 17.44 -6.87 -16.86
C ALA A 623 17.92 -7.71 -18.06
N TRP A 624 17.20 -8.80 -18.39
CA TRP A 624 17.49 -9.62 -19.56
C TRP A 624 17.28 -8.85 -20.87
N LEU A 625 16.21 -8.05 -20.98
CA LEU A 625 15.99 -7.15 -22.12
C LEU A 625 17.15 -6.18 -22.33
N LYS A 626 17.66 -5.57 -21.24
CA LYS A 626 18.82 -4.66 -21.29
C LYS A 626 20.10 -5.37 -21.74
N GLU A 627 20.34 -6.60 -21.29
CA GLU A 627 21.48 -7.41 -21.75
C GLU A 627 21.35 -7.78 -23.23
N LEU A 628 20.14 -8.18 -23.66
CA LEU A 628 19.85 -8.46 -25.07
C LEU A 628 20.09 -7.21 -25.94
N GLU A 629 19.58 -6.04 -25.54
CA GLU A 629 19.78 -4.77 -26.24
C GLU A 629 21.27 -4.44 -26.41
N GLN A 630 22.08 -4.66 -25.38
CA GLN A 630 23.52 -4.42 -25.41
C GLN A 630 24.23 -5.37 -26.39
N ARG A 631 23.90 -6.67 -26.38
CA ARG A 631 24.46 -7.69 -27.29
C ARG A 631 24.02 -7.47 -28.74
N LEU A 632 22.78 -7.03 -28.97
CA LEU A 632 22.25 -6.76 -30.31
C LEU A 632 22.97 -5.58 -30.99
N LYS A 633 23.29 -4.50 -30.25
CA LYS A 633 23.98 -3.31 -30.78
C LYS A 633 25.38 -3.60 -31.36
N SER A 634 26.06 -4.65 -30.89
CA SER A 634 27.37 -5.08 -31.41
C SER A 634 27.27 -6.14 -32.51
N GLY A 635 26.08 -6.64 -32.81
CA GLY A 635 25.90 -7.92 -33.50
C GLY A 635 26.19 -9.11 -32.56
N VAL A 636 25.54 -10.25 -32.82
CA VAL A 636 25.55 -11.42 -31.93
C VAL A 636 26.39 -12.54 -32.54
N SER A 637 27.48 -12.94 -31.87
CA SER A 637 28.29 -14.09 -32.27
C SER A 637 27.63 -15.43 -31.93
N SER A 638 28.07 -16.53 -32.55
CA SER A 638 27.60 -17.88 -32.24
C SER A 638 27.75 -18.28 -30.75
N GLY A 639 28.73 -17.71 -30.04
CA GLY A 639 28.90 -17.95 -28.60
C GLY A 639 27.86 -17.19 -27.76
N GLU A 640 27.61 -15.93 -28.09
CA GLU A 640 26.61 -15.10 -27.41
C GLU A 640 25.18 -15.57 -27.71
N ALA A 641 24.92 -16.09 -28.92
CA ALA A 641 23.63 -16.68 -29.29
C ALA A 641 23.29 -17.90 -28.42
N ASN A 642 24.26 -18.76 -28.08
CA ASN A 642 24.05 -19.87 -27.13
C ASN A 642 23.67 -19.36 -25.74
N GLN A 643 24.40 -18.38 -25.20
CA GLN A 643 24.10 -17.77 -23.89
C GLN A 643 22.72 -17.08 -23.88
N LEU A 644 22.32 -16.45 -24.99
CA LEU A 644 21.00 -15.85 -25.16
C LEU A 644 19.89 -16.92 -25.22
N ILE A 645 20.15 -18.09 -25.81
CA ILE A 645 19.20 -19.23 -25.78
C ILE A 645 19.05 -19.77 -24.35
N GLU A 646 20.15 -19.97 -23.63
CA GLU A 646 20.16 -20.50 -22.27
C GLU A 646 19.43 -19.55 -21.30
N SER A 647 19.83 -18.28 -21.26
CA SER A 647 19.18 -17.25 -20.43
C SER A 647 17.70 -17.04 -20.79
N ALA A 648 17.33 -17.10 -22.07
CA ALA A 648 15.92 -17.06 -22.47
C ALA A 648 15.13 -18.29 -22.00
N GLN A 649 15.73 -19.48 -21.99
CA GLN A 649 15.09 -20.69 -21.46
C GLN A 649 14.93 -20.63 -19.93
N GLU A 650 15.93 -20.13 -19.21
CA GLU A 650 15.84 -19.89 -17.76
C GLU A 650 14.74 -18.86 -17.44
N LEU A 651 14.68 -17.76 -18.19
CA LEU A 651 13.63 -16.76 -18.01
C LEU A 651 12.24 -17.31 -18.36
N LYS A 652 12.08 -18.12 -19.41
CA LYS A 652 10.82 -18.83 -19.72
C LYS A 652 10.41 -19.78 -18.59
N ARG A 653 11.36 -20.52 -17.99
CA ARG A 653 11.06 -21.40 -16.84
C ARG A 653 10.68 -20.62 -15.58
N ALA A 654 11.18 -19.40 -15.39
CA ALA A 654 10.76 -18.52 -14.30
C ALA A 654 9.40 -17.86 -14.58
N THR A 655 9.19 -17.41 -15.83
CA THR A 655 8.07 -16.56 -16.26
C THR A 655 7.33 -17.13 -17.47
N GLU A 656 6.15 -17.74 -17.24
CA GLU A 656 5.30 -18.24 -18.31
C GLU A 656 3.79 -18.08 -18.02
N PRO A 657 3.01 -17.50 -18.96
CA PRO A 657 3.43 -16.67 -20.10
C PRO A 657 4.24 -15.43 -19.70
N ASN A 658 5.06 -14.95 -20.65
CA ASN A 658 5.77 -13.67 -20.59
C ASN A 658 5.55 -12.92 -21.93
N PRO A 659 5.13 -11.64 -21.93
CA PRO A 659 4.82 -10.89 -23.15
C PRO A 659 6.03 -10.69 -24.07
N VAL A 660 7.24 -10.61 -23.52
CA VAL A 660 8.48 -10.41 -24.28
C VAL A 660 8.69 -11.51 -25.31
N PHE A 661 8.48 -12.77 -24.91
CA PHE A 661 8.60 -13.91 -25.82
C PHE A 661 7.41 -14.06 -26.78
N ARG A 662 6.27 -13.39 -26.53
CA ARG A 662 5.16 -13.30 -27.49
C ARG A 662 5.45 -12.26 -28.59
N ALA A 663 6.17 -11.19 -28.27
CA ALA A 663 6.66 -10.22 -29.25
C ALA A 663 7.86 -10.75 -30.09
N MET A 664 8.51 -11.81 -29.63
CA MET A 664 9.66 -12.44 -30.30
C MET A 664 9.48 -13.98 -30.41
N PRO A 665 8.46 -14.47 -31.16
CA PRO A 665 8.14 -15.91 -31.20
C PRO A 665 9.32 -16.76 -31.70
N ASP A 666 10.00 -16.30 -32.75
CA ASP A 666 11.03 -17.07 -33.45
C ASP A 666 12.45 -16.89 -32.85
N PHE A 667 12.58 -16.13 -31.74
CA PHE A 667 13.87 -15.77 -31.13
C PHE A 667 14.81 -16.95 -30.94
N THR A 668 14.29 -18.05 -30.39
CA THR A 668 15.09 -19.25 -30.12
C THR A 668 15.51 -19.98 -31.40
N GLU A 669 14.75 -19.85 -32.50
CA GLU A 669 15.11 -20.42 -33.80
C GLU A 669 16.19 -19.57 -34.51
N THR A 670 16.01 -18.24 -34.55
CA THR A 670 17.03 -17.34 -35.12
C THR A 670 18.36 -17.40 -34.36
N MET A 671 18.33 -17.48 -33.02
CA MET A 671 19.58 -17.66 -32.26
C MET A 671 20.23 -19.02 -32.56
N LYS A 672 19.46 -20.11 -32.73
CA LYS A 672 20.02 -21.42 -33.12
C LYS A 672 20.66 -21.36 -34.51
N GLU A 673 20.06 -20.67 -35.46
CA GLU A 673 20.64 -20.43 -36.78
C GLU A 673 22.03 -19.76 -36.63
N ILE A 674 22.13 -18.69 -35.83
CA ILE A 674 23.38 -17.98 -35.53
C ILE A 674 24.44 -18.90 -34.90
N THR A 675 24.05 -19.84 -34.03
CA THR A 675 25.01 -20.79 -33.42
C THR A 675 25.66 -21.72 -34.45
N GLY A 676 24.95 -22.06 -35.54
CA GLY A 676 25.46 -22.94 -36.61
C GLY A 676 26.38 -22.25 -37.62
N ARG A 677 26.29 -20.92 -37.77
CA ARG A 677 27.02 -20.13 -38.79
C ARG A 677 28.52 -20.40 -38.81
N ARG A 678 29.16 -20.50 -37.65
CA ARG A 678 30.59 -20.78 -37.55
C ARG A 678 30.97 -22.13 -38.18
N GLN A 679 30.24 -23.20 -37.89
CA GLN A 679 30.52 -24.53 -38.47
C GLN A 679 30.32 -24.50 -40.00
N ILE A 680 29.24 -23.86 -40.47
CA ILE A 680 28.94 -23.69 -41.89
C ILE A 680 30.09 -22.98 -42.62
N LEU A 681 30.67 -21.94 -42.01
CA LEU A 681 31.84 -21.23 -42.56
C LEU A 681 33.10 -22.09 -42.55
N GLU A 682 33.35 -22.81 -41.45
CA GLU A 682 34.52 -23.68 -41.33
C GLU A 682 34.49 -24.79 -42.40
N ASP A 683 33.34 -25.45 -42.59
CA ASP A 683 33.13 -26.47 -43.63
C ASP A 683 33.18 -25.90 -45.05
N THR A 684 32.62 -24.71 -45.28
CA THR A 684 32.64 -24.06 -46.61
C THR A 684 34.06 -23.67 -47.01
N MET A 685 34.81 -23.04 -46.12
CA MET A 685 36.20 -22.65 -46.39
C MET A 685 37.13 -23.87 -46.49
N ALA A 686 36.86 -24.95 -45.74
CA ALA A 686 37.57 -26.23 -45.91
C ALA A 686 37.24 -26.90 -47.26
N ARG A 687 36.00 -26.81 -47.74
CA ARG A 687 35.59 -27.31 -49.07
C ARG A 687 36.24 -26.52 -50.19
N ILE A 688 36.25 -25.18 -50.08
CA ILE A 688 36.90 -24.30 -51.06
C ILE A 688 38.41 -24.57 -51.14
N SER A 689 39.11 -24.64 -50.00
CA SER A 689 40.56 -24.86 -49.96
C SER A 689 41.03 -26.28 -50.34
N ARG A 690 40.16 -27.30 -50.23
CA ARG A 690 40.45 -28.68 -50.67
C ARG A 690 40.10 -28.94 -52.13
N HIS A 691 39.33 -28.07 -52.78
CA HIS A 691 38.96 -28.24 -54.18
C HIS A 691 40.21 -28.11 -55.08
N PRO A 692 40.34 -28.89 -56.18
CA PRO A 692 41.52 -28.84 -57.04
C PRO A 692 41.90 -27.42 -57.47
N LEU A 693 40.90 -26.58 -57.80
CA LEU A 693 41.06 -25.16 -58.17
C LEU A 693 41.92 -24.33 -57.21
N ALA A 694 41.99 -24.69 -55.93
CA ALA A 694 42.82 -23.99 -54.94
C ALA A 694 44.34 -24.09 -55.19
N LYS A 695 44.75 -24.92 -56.17
CA LYS A 695 46.15 -25.11 -56.61
C LYS A 695 46.33 -24.88 -58.12
N VAL A 696 45.34 -24.30 -58.78
CA VAL A 696 45.28 -24.20 -60.25
C VAL A 696 45.60 -22.80 -60.73
N VAL A 697 46.37 -22.75 -61.80
CA VAL A 697 46.73 -21.53 -62.54
C VAL A 697 46.27 -21.65 -64.00
N THR A 698 46.00 -20.51 -64.64
CA THR A 698 45.39 -20.46 -65.97
C THR A 698 46.42 -20.08 -67.04
N LEU A 699 46.59 -20.94 -68.04
CA LEU A 699 47.34 -20.68 -69.26
C LEU A 699 46.36 -20.35 -70.41
N ALA A 700 46.22 -19.06 -70.72
CA ALA A 700 45.33 -18.59 -71.80
C ALA A 700 46.09 -18.50 -73.14
N VAL A 701 46.19 -19.62 -73.86
CA VAL A 701 46.92 -19.76 -75.13
C VAL A 701 46.15 -19.11 -76.28
N ASP A 702 46.83 -18.39 -77.17
CA ASP A 702 46.21 -17.81 -78.36
C ASP A 702 45.70 -18.92 -79.30
N ASP A 703 44.45 -18.83 -79.71
CA ASP A 703 43.72 -19.84 -80.48
C ASP A 703 42.76 -19.15 -81.45
N SER A 704 43.09 -19.22 -82.75
CA SER A 704 42.30 -18.58 -83.82
C SER A 704 40.91 -19.22 -84.03
N SER A 705 40.63 -20.37 -83.41
CA SER A 705 39.30 -20.99 -83.42
C SER A 705 38.43 -20.55 -82.23
N SER A 706 39.01 -19.90 -81.22
CA SER A 706 38.28 -19.33 -80.08
C SER A 706 37.63 -17.99 -80.45
N PRO A 707 36.35 -17.74 -80.09
CA PRO A 707 35.69 -16.44 -80.29
C PRO A 707 36.44 -15.25 -79.69
N ASN A 708 37.17 -15.47 -78.58
CA ASN A 708 37.95 -14.43 -77.88
C ASN A 708 39.44 -14.43 -78.30
N GLY A 709 39.81 -15.20 -79.32
CA GLY A 709 41.20 -15.38 -79.78
C GLY A 709 42.10 -16.15 -78.81
N LYS A 710 41.58 -16.62 -77.67
CA LYS A 710 42.32 -17.37 -76.64
C LYS A 710 41.52 -18.52 -76.07
N THR A 711 42.19 -19.64 -75.83
CA THR A 711 41.63 -20.82 -75.15
C THR A 711 42.34 -21.02 -73.81
N ALA A 712 41.56 -21.11 -72.74
CA ALA A 712 42.05 -21.36 -71.39
C ALA A 712 42.40 -22.84 -71.20
N TYR A 713 43.57 -23.08 -70.62
CA TYR A 713 44.03 -24.38 -70.14
C TYR A 713 44.43 -24.25 -68.67
N PHE A 714 44.20 -25.30 -67.89
CA PHE A 714 44.39 -25.29 -66.44
C PHE A 714 45.51 -26.23 -66.04
N LEU A 715 46.46 -25.70 -65.27
CA LEU A 715 47.67 -26.39 -64.82
C LEU A 715 47.71 -26.34 -63.30
N TYR A 716 48.40 -27.29 -62.66
CA TYR A 716 48.79 -27.10 -61.26
C TYR A 716 49.90 -26.04 -61.16
N ALA A 717 49.86 -25.22 -60.11
CA ALA A 717 50.85 -24.17 -59.87
C ALA A 717 52.29 -24.72 -59.88
N ASP A 718 52.51 -25.86 -59.21
CA ASP A 718 53.81 -26.54 -59.13
C ASP A 718 54.35 -26.97 -60.52
N ASP A 719 53.48 -27.45 -61.44
CA ASP A 719 53.89 -27.81 -62.82
C ASP A 719 54.16 -26.57 -63.67
N ALA A 720 53.37 -25.51 -63.48
CA ALA A 720 53.60 -24.24 -64.17
C ALA A 720 54.90 -23.56 -63.71
N GLU A 721 55.25 -23.65 -62.43
CA GLU A 721 56.53 -23.17 -61.88
C GLU A 721 57.70 -24.02 -62.41
N ALA A 722 57.60 -25.35 -62.37
CA ALA A 722 58.62 -26.26 -62.87
C ALA A 722 58.91 -26.09 -64.38
N ASN A 723 57.96 -25.55 -65.16
CA ASN A 723 58.10 -25.29 -66.58
C ASN A 723 58.27 -23.79 -66.94
N ALA A 724 58.39 -22.89 -65.96
CA ALA A 724 58.37 -21.44 -66.19
C ALA A 724 59.45 -20.95 -67.19
N ASP A 725 60.70 -21.42 -67.05
CA ASP A 725 61.80 -21.10 -67.98
C ASP A 725 61.52 -21.55 -69.43
N ARG A 726 60.73 -22.62 -69.59
CA ARG A 726 60.42 -23.25 -70.89
C ARG A 726 59.31 -22.52 -71.63
N PHE A 727 58.43 -21.79 -70.94
CA PHE A 727 57.36 -21.00 -71.58
C PHE A 727 57.89 -19.92 -72.52
N SER A 728 59.08 -19.36 -72.23
CA SER A 728 59.73 -18.35 -73.07
C SER A 728 60.35 -18.92 -74.36
N GLN A 729 60.46 -20.25 -74.49
CA GLN A 729 61.23 -20.90 -75.56
C GLN A 729 60.34 -21.26 -76.76
N SER A 730 60.89 -21.13 -77.96
CA SER A 730 60.24 -21.59 -79.20
C SER A 730 60.39 -23.10 -79.36
N GLY A 731 59.30 -23.80 -79.69
CA GLY A 731 59.30 -25.25 -79.91
C GLY A 731 58.05 -25.93 -79.37
N SER A 732 57.97 -27.26 -79.48
CA SER A 732 56.86 -28.01 -78.89
C SER A 732 57.13 -28.37 -77.43
N LEU A 733 56.20 -28.02 -76.54
CA LEU A 733 56.28 -28.18 -75.09
C LEU A 733 55.06 -28.98 -74.62
N GLY A 734 55.28 -30.18 -74.09
CA GLY A 734 54.24 -30.96 -73.40
C GLY A 734 54.09 -30.49 -71.96
N LEU A 735 52.86 -30.17 -71.55
CA LEU A 735 52.49 -29.73 -70.19
C LEU A 735 51.37 -30.59 -69.61
N GLU A 736 51.32 -30.75 -68.29
CA GLU A 736 50.31 -31.56 -67.60
C GLU A 736 49.03 -30.77 -67.33
N VAL A 737 48.14 -30.75 -68.33
CA VAL A 737 46.88 -30.01 -68.27
C VAL A 737 45.80 -30.84 -67.57
N ILE A 738 45.02 -30.20 -66.70
CA ILE A 738 43.88 -30.82 -66.03
C ILE A 738 42.83 -31.26 -67.05
N SER A 739 42.26 -32.45 -66.85
CA SER A 739 41.49 -33.20 -67.83
C SER A 739 40.21 -33.83 -67.30
N ASP A 740 39.94 -33.73 -65.98
CA ASP A 740 38.69 -34.12 -65.34
C ASP A 740 38.34 -33.21 -64.14
N GLU A 741 37.13 -33.37 -63.59
CA GLU A 741 36.60 -32.54 -62.49
C GLU A 741 37.29 -32.76 -61.14
N LEU A 742 38.04 -33.87 -60.99
CA LEU A 742 38.77 -34.23 -59.77
C LEU A 742 40.21 -33.70 -59.78
N GLY A 743 40.65 -33.10 -60.89
CA GLY A 743 42.00 -32.57 -61.06
C GLY A 743 42.99 -33.56 -61.67
N GLY A 744 42.53 -34.66 -62.28
CA GLY A 744 43.38 -35.59 -63.02
C GLY A 744 43.99 -34.94 -64.26
N VAL A 745 45.29 -35.15 -64.49
CA VAL A 745 46.06 -34.47 -65.55
C VAL A 745 46.31 -35.34 -66.78
N ARG A 746 46.49 -34.68 -67.92
CA ARG A 746 46.88 -35.28 -69.19
C ARG A 746 47.91 -34.41 -69.89
N ASN A 747 49.04 -35.00 -70.26
CA ASN A 747 50.07 -34.31 -71.04
C ASN A 747 49.50 -33.87 -72.40
N ARG A 748 49.61 -32.58 -72.70
CA ARG A 748 49.16 -31.94 -73.95
C ARG A 748 50.29 -31.13 -74.57
N PRO A 749 50.59 -31.30 -75.88
CA PRO A 749 51.59 -30.51 -76.56
C PRO A 749 51.06 -29.11 -76.91
N PHE A 750 51.88 -28.10 -76.66
CA PHE A 750 51.70 -26.72 -77.07
C PHE A 750 52.91 -26.26 -77.91
N ASN A 751 52.74 -25.21 -78.72
CA ASN A 751 53.84 -24.62 -79.49
C ASN A 751 54.18 -23.25 -78.89
N GLY A 752 55.41 -23.08 -78.41
CA GLY A 752 55.90 -21.86 -77.79
C GLY A 752 56.39 -20.79 -78.79
N PRO A 753 56.63 -19.54 -78.33
CA PRO A 753 56.58 -19.12 -76.94
C PRO A 753 55.13 -19.04 -76.40
N LEU A 754 54.95 -19.42 -75.14
CA LEU A 754 53.65 -19.44 -74.46
C LEU A 754 53.39 -18.11 -73.72
N PRO A 755 52.13 -17.69 -73.60
CA PRO A 755 51.78 -16.49 -72.85
C PRO A 755 52.03 -16.68 -71.35
N LYS A 756 52.17 -15.55 -70.63
CA LYS A 756 52.32 -15.54 -69.17
C LYS A 756 51.13 -16.26 -68.52
N VAL A 757 51.42 -17.24 -67.66
CA VAL A 757 50.44 -17.90 -66.81
C VAL A 757 49.82 -16.90 -65.82
N LEU A 758 48.50 -16.94 -65.71
CA LEU A 758 47.72 -16.19 -64.74
C LEU A 758 47.61 -17.02 -63.45
N THR A 759 47.87 -16.41 -62.30
CA THR A 759 47.78 -17.07 -60.99
C THR A 759 46.33 -17.32 -60.54
N GLU A 760 45.34 -16.81 -61.27
CA GLU A 760 43.92 -17.10 -61.00
C GLU A 760 43.52 -18.49 -61.54
N PRO A 761 42.63 -19.23 -60.84
CA PRO A 761 41.84 -18.82 -59.68
C PRO A 761 42.49 -19.03 -58.30
N MET A 762 43.73 -19.54 -58.22
CA MET A 762 44.41 -19.83 -56.96
C MET A 762 44.51 -18.59 -56.05
N ASP A 763 44.88 -17.43 -56.59
CA ASP A 763 45.01 -16.19 -55.81
C ASP A 763 43.67 -15.71 -55.24
N THR A 764 42.56 -15.79 -56.00
CA THR A 764 41.22 -15.51 -55.49
C THR A 764 40.82 -16.47 -54.38
N ILE A 765 41.08 -17.77 -54.55
CA ILE A 765 40.75 -18.78 -53.54
C ILE A 765 41.56 -18.56 -52.26
N ALA A 766 42.87 -18.29 -52.39
CA ALA A 766 43.76 -17.98 -51.27
C ALA A 766 43.30 -16.72 -50.52
N ASP A 767 42.91 -15.66 -51.24
CA ASP A 767 42.36 -14.46 -50.61
C ASP A 767 41.06 -14.77 -49.85
N ILE A 768 40.05 -15.39 -50.47
CA ILE A 768 38.77 -15.74 -49.81
C ILE A 768 38.99 -16.57 -48.54
N VAL A 769 39.86 -17.60 -48.61
CA VAL A 769 40.20 -18.43 -47.44
C VAL A 769 40.93 -17.60 -46.37
N SER A 770 41.77 -16.63 -46.76
CA SER A 770 42.38 -15.69 -45.82
C SER A 770 41.37 -14.71 -45.20
N GLN A 771 40.31 -14.31 -45.93
CA GLN A 771 39.27 -13.41 -45.42
C GLN A 771 38.53 -14.02 -44.21
N LYS A 772 38.37 -15.35 -44.15
CA LYS A 772 37.87 -16.06 -42.95
C LYS A 772 38.63 -15.64 -41.67
N THR A 773 39.95 -15.51 -41.77
CA THR A 773 40.81 -15.15 -40.64
C THR A 773 40.83 -13.63 -40.43
N LYS A 774 41.00 -12.85 -41.50
CA LYS A 774 41.03 -11.37 -41.45
C LYS A 774 39.73 -10.76 -40.92
N GLN A 775 38.59 -11.36 -41.27
CA GLN A 775 37.24 -10.84 -40.99
C GLN A 775 36.42 -11.72 -40.04
N ARG A 776 37.09 -12.54 -39.20
CA ARG A 776 36.40 -13.50 -38.31
C ARG A 776 35.25 -12.87 -37.50
N ILE A 777 35.50 -11.72 -36.89
CA ILE A 777 34.49 -10.96 -36.13
C ILE A 777 33.29 -10.58 -37.02
N ASN A 778 33.54 -10.12 -38.25
CA ASN A 778 32.48 -9.75 -39.20
C ASN A 778 31.67 -10.95 -39.70
N PHE A 779 32.27 -12.14 -39.78
CA PHE A 779 31.52 -13.36 -40.09
C PHE A 779 30.63 -13.80 -38.91
N ASP A 780 31.16 -13.71 -37.69
CA ASP A 780 30.42 -14.07 -36.48
C ASP A 780 29.25 -13.08 -36.22
N GLN A 781 29.42 -11.77 -36.50
CA GLN A 781 28.43 -10.71 -36.19
C GLN A 781 27.58 -10.21 -37.38
N TYR A 782 28.11 -10.23 -38.61
CA TYR A 782 27.52 -9.60 -39.80
C TYR A 782 27.45 -10.56 -41.01
N TRP A 783 27.19 -11.84 -40.73
CA TRP A 783 27.14 -12.97 -41.68
C TRP A 783 26.64 -12.62 -43.10
N GLU A 784 25.39 -12.17 -43.21
CA GLU A 784 24.72 -11.92 -44.48
C GLU A 784 25.44 -10.82 -45.27
N ARG A 785 25.78 -9.72 -44.60
CA ARG A 785 26.51 -8.58 -45.18
C ARG A 785 27.90 -9.00 -45.65
N THR A 786 28.66 -9.72 -44.84
CA THR A 786 30.01 -10.17 -45.17
C THR A 786 30.01 -11.11 -46.38
N LEU A 787 29.07 -12.06 -46.45
CA LEU A 787 28.97 -13.00 -47.58
C LEU A 787 28.49 -12.30 -48.87
N ILE A 788 27.53 -11.38 -48.80
CA ILE A 788 27.11 -10.59 -49.97
C ILE A 788 28.27 -9.72 -50.49
N LEU A 789 29.08 -9.13 -49.60
CA LEU A 789 30.25 -8.34 -49.99
C LEU A 789 31.32 -9.21 -50.68
N LEU A 790 31.63 -10.41 -50.14
CA LEU A 790 32.56 -11.33 -50.80
C LEU A 790 32.08 -11.80 -52.16
N VAL A 791 30.77 -12.06 -52.32
CA VAL A 791 30.16 -12.35 -53.63
C VAL A 791 30.28 -11.16 -54.59
N ALA A 792 30.09 -9.94 -54.09
CA ALA A 792 30.28 -8.72 -54.87
C ALA A 792 31.74 -8.48 -55.27
N ASP A 793 32.71 -8.92 -54.47
CA ASP A 793 34.13 -8.76 -54.76
C ASP A 793 34.64 -9.83 -55.74
N VAL A 794 34.27 -11.12 -55.56
CA VAL A 794 34.52 -12.19 -56.55
C VAL A 794 33.98 -11.81 -57.94
N ARG A 795 32.78 -11.24 -57.97
CA ARG A 795 32.12 -10.77 -59.19
C ARG A 795 32.91 -9.70 -59.95
N LYS A 796 33.64 -8.82 -59.25
CA LYS A 796 34.41 -7.68 -59.81
C LYS A 796 35.84 -8.04 -60.26
N ARG A 797 36.36 -9.24 -59.96
CA ARG A 797 37.75 -9.60 -60.33
C ARG A 797 37.87 -9.82 -61.84
N ASP A 798 38.45 -8.89 -62.58
CA ASP A 798 38.45 -8.90 -64.05
C ASP A 798 39.38 -9.96 -64.69
N ASP A 799 40.19 -10.64 -63.88
CA ASP A 799 41.20 -11.65 -64.23
C ASP A 799 40.76 -13.11 -63.96
N VAL A 800 39.65 -13.31 -63.26
CA VAL A 800 39.09 -14.64 -62.94
C VAL A 800 38.10 -15.09 -64.01
N ASP A 801 38.25 -16.32 -64.50
CA ASP A 801 37.32 -16.95 -65.44
C ASP A 801 35.88 -17.04 -64.90
N GLY A 802 34.90 -16.83 -65.78
CA GLY A 802 33.48 -16.77 -65.48
C GLY A 802 32.92 -17.98 -64.73
N LEU A 803 33.28 -19.21 -65.10
CA LEU A 803 32.79 -20.41 -64.39
C LEU A 803 33.44 -20.57 -63.02
N PHE A 804 34.67 -20.10 -62.82
CA PHE A 804 35.29 -20.06 -61.49
C PHE A 804 34.59 -19.04 -60.59
N LYS A 805 34.23 -17.86 -61.12
CA LYS A 805 33.36 -16.91 -60.41
C LYS A 805 32.01 -17.54 -60.07
N GLU A 806 31.35 -18.22 -61.01
CA GLU A 806 30.08 -18.91 -60.75
C GLU A 806 30.21 -19.95 -59.62
N TRP A 807 31.28 -20.74 -59.61
CA TRP A 807 31.52 -21.75 -58.58
C TRP A 807 31.82 -21.17 -57.20
N LEU A 808 32.63 -20.12 -57.13
CA LEU A 808 32.89 -19.40 -55.87
C LEU A 808 31.61 -18.76 -55.32
N ILE A 809 30.82 -18.11 -56.17
CA ILE A 809 29.55 -17.50 -55.79
C ILE A 809 28.54 -18.57 -55.32
N ASP A 810 28.50 -19.74 -55.98
CA ASP A 810 27.70 -20.89 -55.56
C ASP A 810 28.08 -21.37 -54.15
N GLN A 811 29.38 -21.55 -53.84
CA GLN A 811 29.81 -21.96 -52.50
C GLN A 811 29.50 -20.89 -51.42
N LEU A 812 29.78 -19.62 -51.72
CA LEU A 812 29.55 -18.52 -50.78
C LEU A 812 28.06 -18.27 -50.50
N LEU A 813 27.21 -18.28 -51.53
CA LEU A 813 25.77 -18.11 -51.35
C LEU A 813 25.11 -19.37 -50.77
N ALA A 814 25.57 -20.58 -51.09
CA ALA A 814 25.09 -21.80 -50.45
C ALA A 814 25.33 -21.77 -48.92
N ALA A 815 26.52 -21.34 -48.49
CA ALA A 815 26.80 -21.09 -47.07
C ALA A 815 25.88 -20.00 -46.50
N GLY A 816 25.76 -18.88 -47.20
CA GLY A 816 24.91 -17.75 -46.80
C GLY A 816 23.48 -18.15 -46.50
N VAL A 817 22.82 -18.87 -47.43
CA VAL A 817 21.43 -19.32 -47.27
C VAL A 817 21.26 -20.49 -46.30
N GLN A 818 22.33 -21.25 -46.03
CA GLN A 818 22.31 -22.29 -45.00
C GLN A 818 22.39 -21.70 -43.59
N GLY A 819 23.09 -20.56 -43.44
CA GLY A 819 23.20 -19.82 -42.18
C GLY A 819 22.25 -18.63 -42.03
N SER A 820 21.31 -18.43 -42.96
CA SER A 820 20.34 -17.33 -42.94
C SER A 820 19.10 -17.63 -43.80
N GLU A 821 17.99 -18.01 -43.16
CA GLU A 821 16.69 -18.18 -43.81
C GLU A 821 16.15 -16.84 -44.34
N GLN A 822 16.47 -15.71 -43.69
CA GLN A 822 16.16 -14.38 -44.20
C GLN A 822 16.84 -14.14 -45.55
N LEU A 823 18.15 -14.41 -45.68
CA LEU A 823 18.88 -14.28 -46.94
C LEU A 823 18.30 -15.20 -48.02
N LYS A 824 18.06 -16.47 -47.68
CA LYS A 824 17.43 -17.47 -48.55
C LYS A 824 16.09 -17.00 -49.15
N SER A 825 15.28 -16.28 -48.37
CA SER A 825 14.01 -15.70 -48.82
C SER A 825 14.17 -14.52 -49.80
N LEU A 826 15.30 -13.82 -49.75
CA LEU A 826 15.57 -12.60 -50.52
C LEU A 826 16.36 -12.84 -51.82
N ILE A 827 16.99 -14.00 -51.99
CA ILE A 827 17.79 -14.35 -53.18
C ILE A 827 17.33 -15.63 -53.95
N PRO A 828 16.01 -15.92 -54.06
CA PRO A 828 15.53 -17.20 -54.58
C PRO A 828 15.86 -17.42 -56.07
N GLN A 829 15.90 -16.37 -56.90
CA GLN A 829 16.16 -16.53 -58.34
C GLN A 829 17.64 -16.80 -58.60
N THR A 830 18.54 -16.10 -57.90
CA THR A 830 19.99 -16.37 -57.95
C THR A 830 20.29 -17.83 -57.60
N MET A 831 19.73 -18.34 -56.49
CA MET A 831 19.93 -19.74 -56.10
C MET A 831 19.31 -20.73 -57.10
N GLN A 832 18.19 -20.39 -57.76
CA GLN A 832 17.60 -21.24 -58.79
C GLN A 832 18.48 -21.31 -60.05
N ILE A 833 19.08 -20.20 -60.49
CA ILE A 833 20.00 -20.17 -61.64
C ILE A 833 21.26 -20.96 -61.33
N LEU A 834 21.87 -20.75 -60.15
CA LEU A 834 23.04 -21.51 -59.72
C LEU A 834 22.77 -23.01 -59.75
N ARG A 835 21.65 -23.49 -59.19
CA ARG A 835 21.26 -24.90 -59.25
C ARG A 835 21.08 -25.44 -60.68
N ARG A 836 20.50 -24.64 -61.59
CA ARG A 836 20.36 -25.02 -63.02
C ARG A 836 21.70 -25.12 -63.74
N ARG A 837 22.69 -24.30 -63.35
CA ARG A 837 24.02 -24.23 -63.98
C ARG A 837 25.06 -25.20 -63.41
N THR A 838 24.69 -26.08 -62.47
CA THR A 838 25.59 -27.05 -61.83
C THR A 838 26.40 -27.87 -62.84
N ALA A 839 25.76 -28.39 -63.89
CA ALA A 839 26.43 -29.19 -64.92
C ALA A 839 27.45 -28.40 -65.77
N ALA A 840 27.29 -27.08 -65.88
CA ALA A 840 28.29 -26.22 -66.53
C ALA A 840 29.51 -26.04 -65.61
N ARG A 841 29.28 -25.79 -64.31
CA ARG A 841 30.35 -25.64 -63.31
C ARG A 841 31.18 -26.92 -63.09
N GLN A 842 30.62 -28.11 -63.31
CA GLN A 842 31.38 -29.37 -63.24
C GLN A 842 32.38 -29.52 -64.38
N ARG A 843 32.13 -28.90 -65.54
CA ARG A 843 33.03 -28.91 -66.71
C ARG A 843 34.08 -27.81 -66.67
N TRP A 844 34.44 -27.35 -65.47
CA TRP A 844 35.37 -26.25 -65.26
C TRP A 844 36.75 -26.49 -65.90
N TYR A 845 37.15 -27.76 -65.99
CA TYR A 845 38.42 -28.25 -66.55
C TYR A 845 38.45 -28.32 -68.08
N GLU A 846 37.31 -28.24 -68.77
CA GLU A 846 37.27 -28.37 -70.23
C GLU A 846 37.92 -27.14 -70.89
N PRO A 847 38.84 -27.32 -71.87
CA PRO A 847 39.42 -26.21 -72.62
C PRO A 847 38.34 -25.42 -73.36
N ARG A 848 38.30 -24.12 -73.13
CA ARG A 848 37.24 -23.23 -73.62
C ARG A 848 37.75 -21.80 -73.80
N PRO A 849 37.02 -20.93 -74.51
CA PRO A 849 37.40 -19.53 -74.65
C PRO A 849 37.64 -18.89 -73.28
N PHE A 850 38.76 -18.19 -73.11
CA PHE A 850 39.00 -17.46 -71.87
C PHE A 850 38.02 -16.29 -71.81
N ASP A 851 37.16 -16.30 -70.81
CA ASP A 851 36.08 -15.33 -70.61
C ASP A 851 35.97 -15.05 -69.11
N THR A 852 36.14 -13.78 -68.73
CA THR A 852 36.07 -13.33 -67.34
C THR A 852 34.70 -12.75 -66.98
N SER A 853 33.76 -12.73 -67.93
CA SER A 853 32.37 -12.37 -67.67
C SER A 853 31.62 -13.48 -66.93
N LEU A 854 30.73 -13.10 -66.01
CA LEU A 854 29.74 -14.02 -65.47
C LEU A 854 28.65 -14.25 -66.52
N ASN A 855 28.02 -15.43 -66.50
CA ASN A 855 26.84 -15.68 -67.33
C ASN A 855 25.78 -14.58 -67.15
N ASP A 856 25.34 -13.97 -68.25
CA ASP A 856 24.45 -12.81 -68.27
C ASP A 856 23.22 -12.94 -67.37
N GLN A 857 22.58 -14.13 -67.37
CA GLN A 857 21.39 -14.38 -66.56
C GLN A 857 21.70 -14.36 -65.06
N LEU A 858 22.84 -14.91 -64.65
CA LEU A 858 23.29 -14.88 -63.27
C LEU A 858 23.75 -13.48 -62.87
N ASP A 859 24.52 -12.78 -63.71
CA ASP A 859 24.97 -11.41 -63.42
C ASP A 859 23.78 -10.45 -63.27
N ALA A 860 22.78 -10.57 -64.15
CA ALA A 860 21.55 -9.79 -64.08
C ALA A 860 20.77 -10.03 -62.78
N MET A 861 20.62 -11.30 -62.33
CA MET A 861 19.95 -11.58 -61.06
C MET A 861 20.77 -11.16 -59.84
N LEU A 862 22.10 -11.32 -59.86
CA LEU A 862 22.98 -10.80 -58.82
C LEU A 862 22.87 -9.27 -58.69
N ARG A 863 22.80 -8.53 -59.81
CA ARG A 863 22.55 -7.07 -59.80
C ARG A 863 21.17 -6.71 -59.24
N ALA A 864 20.16 -7.57 -59.41
CA ALA A 864 18.80 -7.32 -58.96
C ALA A 864 18.59 -7.65 -57.47
N GLU A 865 18.96 -8.86 -57.03
CA GLU A 865 18.66 -9.37 -55.69
C GLU A 865 19.69 -8.90 -54.63
N MET A 866 21.00 -8.88 -54.93
CA MET A 866 22.04 -8.60 -53.92
C MET A 866 21.92 -7.20 -53.27
N PRO A 867 21.63 -6.10 -54.00
CA PRO A 867 21.48 -4.78 -53.37
C PRO A 867 20.22 -4.67 -52.49
N ILE A 868 19.18 -5.44 -52.80
CA ILE A 868 17.95 -5.51 -51.99
C ILE A 868 18.22 -6.30 -50.71
N ALA A 869 18.89 -7.45 -50.83
CA ALA A 869 19.32 -8.26 -49.70
C ALA A 869 20.23 -7.46 -48.76
N LEU A 870 21.29 -6.81 -49.29
CA LEU A 870 22.23 -6.00 -48.50
C LEU A 870 21.55 -4.85 -47.75
N ARG A 871 20.50 -4.23 -48.33
CA ARG A 871 19.75 -3.14 -47.69
C ARG A 871 18.77 -3.64 -46.62
N ARG A 872 18.13 -4.80 -46.82
CA ARG A 872 17.19 -5.38 -45.84
C ARG A 872 17.90 -6.09 -44.69
N LEU A 873 19.08 -6.64 -44.95
CA LEU A 873 19.89 -7.41 -44.01
C LEU A 873 21.06 -6.58 -43.44
N SER A 874 20.98 -5.25 -43.47
CA SER A 874 21.94 -4.40 -42.76
C SER A 874 21.81 -4.56 -41.24
N GLU A 875 20.58 -4.83 -40.76
CA GLU A 875 20.23 -5.02 -39.35
C GLU A 875 19.21 -6.18 -39.23
N PRO A 876 19.61 -7.45 -39.46
CA PRO A 876 18.70 -8.59 -39.52
C PRO A 876 18.01 -8.92 -38.18
N LEU A 877 18.49 -8.33 -37.08
CA LEU A 877 17.97 -8.46 -35.73
C LEU A 877 17.27 -7.18 -35.21
N SER A 878 17.02 -6.19 -36.09
CA SER A 878 16.38 -4.91 -35.74
C SER A 878 15.02 -5.06 -35.05
N HIS A 879 14.20 -6.05 -35.43
CA HIS A 879 12.94 -6.37 -34.72
C HIS A 879 13.19 -6.75 -33.26
N TYR A 880 14.18 -7.61 -32.99
CA TYR A 880 14.56 -7.95 -31.63
C TYR A 880 15.17 -6.76 -30.89
N GLN A 881 15.86 -5.85 -31.58
CA GLN A 881 16.41 -4.65 -30.98
C GLN A 881 15.30 -3.68 -30.54
N ALA A 882 14.21 -3.55 -31.31
CA ALA A 882 13.05 -2.76 -30.94
C ALA A 882 12.39 -3.34 -29.67
N VAL A 883 12.07 -4.64 -29.66
CA VAL A 883 11.52 -5.29 -28.46
C VAL A 883 12.50 -5.23 -27.27
N ALA A 884 13.81 -5.31 -27.53
CA ALA A 884 14.85 -5.18 -26.52
C ALA A 884 15.09 -3.75 -26.03
N SER A 885 14.58 -2.70 -26.70
CA SER A 885 14.54 -1.34 -26.14
C SER A 885 13.32 -1.09 -25.25
N GLU A 886 12.23 -1.83 -25.45
CA GLU A 886 11.03 -1.73 -24.61
C GLU A 886 11.26 -2.28 -23.20
N ARG A 887 10.48 -1.81 -22.22
CA ARG A 887 10.51 -2.27 -20.83
C ARG A 887 9.11 -2.48 -20.30
N LEU A 888 8.97 -3.40 -19.34
CA LEU A 888 7.80 -3.51 -18.49
C LEU A 888 7.85 -2.39 -17.45
N GLU A 889 7.20 -1.25 -17.72
CA GLU A 889 7.20 -0.07 -16.86
C GLU A 889 6.10 -0.17 -15.79
N TRP A 890 6.46 0.00 -14.52
CA TRP A 890 5.50 -0.01 -13.41
C TRP A 890 4.76 1.34 -13.28
N ILE A 891 3.59 1.43 -13.92
CA ILE A 891 2.79 2.67 -14.01
C ILE A 891 1.79 2.87 -12.86
N GLY A 892 1.43 1.83 -12.12
CA GLY A 892 0.31 1.88 -11.18
C GLY A 892 0.04 0.58 -10.43
N PHE A 893 -1.14 0.47 -9.83
CA PHE A 893 -1.63 -0.76 -9.18
C PHE A 893 -3.17 -0.85 -9.19
N LEU A 894 -3.69 -2.04 -8.96
CA LEU A 894 -5.14 -2.29 -8.86
C LEU A 894 -5.65 -2.08 -7.43
N ALA A 895 -6.87 -1.57 -7.28
CA ALA A 895 -7.60 -1.51 -5.99
C ALA A 895 -9.08 -1.86 -6.20
N LYS A 896 -9.84 -2.13 -5.13
CA LYS A 896 -11.31 -2.10 -5.20
C LYS A 896 -11.83 -0.72 -4.83
N SER A 897 -12.72 -0.16 -5.63
CA SER A 897 -13.51 1.03 -5.33
C SER A 897 -14.37 0.84 -4.06
N ALA A 898 -15.01 1.92 -3.57
CA ALA A 898 -15.99 1.80 -2.48
C ALA A 898 -17.24 0.98 -2.85
N SER A 899 -17.50 0.72 -4.14
CA SER A 899 -18.56 -0.17 -4.63
C SER A 899 -18.08 -1.61 -4.86
N GLY A 900 -16.83 -1.94 -4.51
CA GLY A 900 -16.24 -3.27 -4.67
C GLY A 900 -15.80 -3.63 -6.10
N GLN A 901 -15.92 -2.69 -7.06
CA GLN A 901 -15.42 -2.87 -8.43
C GLN A 901 -13.91 -2.64 -8.49
N ILE A 902 -13.20 -3.35 -9.36
CA ILE A 902 -11.76 -3.10 -9.56
C ILE A 902 -11.56 -1.77 -10.30
N GLU A 903 -10.72 -0.93 -9.72
CA GLU A 903 -10.21 0.33 -10.25
C GLU A 903 -8.67 0.27 -10.31
N TYR A 904 -8.05 1.23 -11.00
CA TYR A 904 -6.59 1.37 -11.07
C TYR A 904 -6.16 2.72 -10.50
N HIS A 905 -4.98 2.74 -9.87
CA HIS A 905 -4.33 3.95 -9.35
C HIS A 905 -2.96 4.11 -10.01
N LEU A 906 -2.67 5.31 -10.52
CA LEU A 906 -1.46 5.60 -11.29
C LEU A 906 -0.43 6.35 -10.45
N ARG A 907 0.86 6.08 -10.69
CA ARG A 907 2.00 6.69 -9.99
C ARG A 907 2.35 8.09 -10.51
N GLY A 908 1.79 8.48 -11.66
CA GLY A 908 2.11 9.73 -12.35
C GLY A 908 1.17 9.95 -13.55
N PRO A 909 1.50 10.89 -14.46
CA PRO A 909 0.79 11.01 -15.74
C PRO A 909 0.91 9.71 -16.54
N LEU A 910 -0.08 9.45 -17.40
CA LEU A 910 -0.01 8.30 -18.31
C LEU A 910 1.14 8.48 -19.32
N PRO A 911 1.89 7.41 -19.63
CA PRO A 911 2.81 7.41 -20.76
C PRO A 911 2.10 7.77 -22.07
N GLU A 912 2.80 8.46 -22.97
CA GLU A 912 2.31 8.77 -24.32
C GLU A 912 2.29 7.54 -25.25
N THR A 913 2.96 6.45 -24.84
CA THR A 913 3.07 5.20 -25.59
C THR A 913 1.90 4.26 -25.31
N ASP A 914 1.12 3.98 -26.35
CA ASP A 914 0.08 2.95 -26.32
C ASP A 914 0.69 1.55 -26.14
N GLY A 915 0.00 0.68 -25.40
CA GLY A 915 0.54 -0.61 -25.00
C GLY A 915 -0.45 -1.49 -24.26
N LYS A 916 0.01 -2.69 -23.88
CA LYS A 916 -0.79 -3.64 -23.09
C LYS A 916 -0.40 -3.56 -21.62
N LEU A 917 -1.41 -3.65 -20.76
CA LEU A 917 -1.25 -3.66 -19.32
C LEU A 917 -1.17 -5.10 -18.83
N TYR A 918 -0.22 -5.35 -17.93
CA TYR A 918 0.08 -6.66 -17.37
C TYR A 918 0.16 -6.60 -15.84
N VAL A 919 -0.06 -7.74 -15.20
CA VAL A 919 0.31 -7.98 -13.80
C VAL A 919 1.19 -9.22 -13.74
N ALA A 920 2.13 -9.24 -12.79
CA ALA A 920 2.85 -10.46 -12.44
C ALA A 920 2.09 -11.18 -11.30
N ALA A 921 1.68 -12.42 -11.57
CA ALA A 921 0.91 -13.27 -10.66
C ALA A 921 1.56 -14.66 -10.55
N PRO A 922 1.23 -15.47 -9.54
CA PRO A 922 1.62 -16.88 -9.50
C PRO A 922 1.11 -17.63 -10.74
N ALA A 923 1.96 -18.45 -11.37
CA ALA A 923 1.55 -19.24 -12.52
C ALA A 923 0.75 -20.50 -12.12
N GLU A 924 -0.12 -20.96 -13.01
CA GLU A 924 -0.77 -22.27 -12.92
C GLU A 924 0.10 -23.40 -13.51
N SER A 925 1.18 -23.04 -14.21
CA SER A 925 2.09 -23.96 -14.91
C SER A 925 3.26 -24.41 -14.01
N ALA A 926 4.29 -25.01 -14.62
CA ALA A 926 5.54 -25.33 -13.93
C ALA A 926 6.44 -24.09 -13.66
N ALA A 927 6.08 -22.91 -14.19
CA ALA A 927 6.76 -21.66 -13.89
C ALA A 927 6.37 -21.12 -12.50
N ASN A 928 7.17 -20.22 -11.94
CA ASN A 928 6.84 -19.57 -10.66
C ASN A 928 5.92 -18.35 -10.84
N THR A 929 6.07 -17.68 -11.99
CA THR A 929 5.48 -16.38 -12.28
C THR A 929 4.79 -16.39 -13.64
N SER A 930 3.66 -15.70 -13.75
CA SER A 930 2.89 -15.51 -14.96
C SER A 930 2.64 -14.02 -15.16
N ILE A 931 3.07 -13.48 -16.31
CA ILE A 931 2.88 -12.07 -16.66
C ILE A 931 1.66 -11.99 -17.58
N VAL A 932 0.49 -11.76 -16.97
CA VAL A 932 -0.81 -11.86 -17.63
C VAL A 932 -1.35 -10.47 -17.99
N SER A 933 -1.88 -10.32 -19.20
CA SER A 933 -2.50 -9.06 -19.61
C SER A 933 -3.82 -8.86 -18.87
N VAL A 934 -3.98 -7.69 -18.25
CA VAL A 934 -5.18 -7.26 -17.53
C VAL A 934 -5.93 -6.12 -18.22
N GLY A 935 -5.38 -5.56 -19.30
CA GLY A 935 -5.98 -4.45 -20.03
C GLY A 935 -5.07 -3.87 -21.11
N GLU A 936 -5.43 -2.70 -21.61
CA GLU A 936 -4.72 -1.93 -22.65
C GLU A 936 -4.73 -0.43 -22.31
N LEU A 937 -3.70 0.29 -22.74
CA LEU A 937 -3.61 1.75 -22.77
C LEU A 937 -3.66 2.17 -24.23
N ASN A 938 -4.72 2.90 -24.61
CA ASN A 938 -4.93 3.41 -25.96
C ASN A 938 -5.30 4.91 -25.87
N GLN A 939 -4.52 5.78 -26.53
CA GLN A 939 -4.73 7.23 -26.61
C GLN A 939 -4.92 7.91 -25.24
N GLY A 940 -4.12 7.53 -24.25
CA GLY A 940 -4.25 8.06 -22.88
C GLY A 940 -5.47 7.55 -22.10
N HIS A 941 -6.13 6.50 -22.56
CA HIS A 941 -7.23 5.84 -21.85
C HIS A 941 -6.88 4.39 -21.51
N ILE A 942 -6.93 4.07 -20.22
CA ILE A 942 -6.79 2.68 -19.73
C ILE A 942 -8.14 1.97 -19.83
N ARG A 943 -8.12 0.78 -20.44
CA ARG A 943 -9.25 -0.15 -20.46
C ARG A 943 -8.83 -1.47 -19.83
N LEU A 944 -9.33 -1.74 -18.63
CA LEU A 944 -9.19 -3.07 -18.02
C LEU A 944 -10.04 -4.10 -18.77
N SER A 945 -9.49 -5.30 -18.89
CA SER A 945 -10.15 -6.49 -19.44
C SER A 945 -11.33 -6.91 -18.56
N PRO A 946 -12.31 -7.67 -19.09
CA PRO A 946 -13.41 -8.20 -18.27
C PRO A 946 -13.02 -9.46 -17.47
N ASN A 947 -11.76 -9.91 -17.47
CA ASN A 947 -11.34 -11.14 -16.79
C ASN A 947 -10.88 -10.85 -15.33
N PRO A 948 -11.68 -11.18 -14.29
CA PRO A 948 -11.38 -10.81 -12.92
C PRO A 948 -10.27 -11.65 -12.27
N VAL A 949 -9.93 -12.83 -12.82
CA VAL A 949 -9.05 -13.83 -12.15
C VAL A 949 -7.68 -13.25 -11.79
N HIS A 950 -7.14 -12.37 -12.64
CA HIS A 950 -5.84 -11.74 -12.39
C HIS A 950 -5.95 -10.33 -11.79
N GLN A 951 -7.16 -9.79 -11.64
CA GLN A 951 -7.42 -8.43 -11.17
C GLN A 951 -7.57 -8.39 -9.65
N VAL A 952 -6.48 -8.70 -8.94
CA VAL A 952 -6.45 -8.72 -7.47
C VAL A 952 -5.96 -7.36 -6.93
N PRO A 953 -6.65 -6.75 -5.95
CA PRO A 953 -6.24 -5.50 -5.32
C PRO A 953 -4.84 -5.59 -4.72
N GLY A 954 -4.03 -4.55 -4.90
CA GLY A 954 -2.63 -4.47 -4.48
C GLY A 954 -1.65 -4.99 -5.53
N ARG A 955 -2.08 -5.58 -6.65
CA ARG A 955 -1.15 -5.99 -7.71
C ARG A 955 -0.59 -4.79 -8.47
N PRO A 956 0.75 -4.67 -8.63
CA PRO A 956 1.36 -3.72 -9.55
C PRO A 956 0.89 -3.91 -11.00
N ILE A 957 0.62 -2.82 -11.68
CA ILE A 957 0.30 -2.77 -13.12
C ILE A 957 1.54 -2.35 -13.89
N PHE A 958 1.93 -3.16 -14.86
CA PHE A 958 3.04 -2.92 -15.77
C PHE A 958 2.53 -2.61 -17.17
N LEU A 959 3.03 -1.54 -17.80
CA LEU A 959 2.83 -1.28 -19.22
C LEU A 959 3.94 -1.97 -20.02
N PHE A 960 3.57 -2.65 -21.10
CA PHE A 960 4.50 -3.04 -22.16
C PHE A 960 4.01 -2.38 -23.46
N PRO A 961 4.81 -1.51 -24.10
CA PRO A 961 4.48 -0.92 -25.40
C PRO A 961 4.19 -1.98 -26.49
N ASN A 962 3.41 -1.58 -27.49
CA ASN A 962 2.94 -2.47 -28.58
C ASN A 962 3.96 -2.68 -29.70
#